data_AF-A0A321LLV9-F1
#
_entry.id   AF-A0A321LLV9-F1
#
_cell.length_a   1.000
_cell.length_b   1.000
_cell.length_c   1.000
_cell.angle_alpha   90.00
_cell.angle_beta   90.00
_cell.angle_gamma   90.00
#
_symmetry.space_group_name_H-M   'P 1'
#
loop_
_entity.id
_entity.type
_entity.pdbx_description
1 polymer ?
#
loop_
_entity_poly.entity_id
_entity_poly.type
_entity_poly.pdbx_seq_one_letter_code
_entity_poly.pdbx_strand_id
1 'polypeptide(L)'
;MLDNRRSSFDRNWRSSILKALPFISAEVSHTGYVIALVVSPITLGALWQLERIGLLATVLSLIAALIWVVVLRRRVGRQTEFISRQLATEASSREAAQSADHAKSEFLASISHEIRTPMNGILGIADLALETELNREQREYVSLVKTSAESLLIVISDILDLSKIEADTFELESTEFSLRQTVNTAIKTKALEADQKRLELLSEVGFDVPDGLVGDNLRVRQILLSLVGNSIESTDSGEVLTRIELESRDEEKQEVCLHFSVSDTGSGIAPEKQNVFDVLVRADSSGTHTYGGIGLGLAISAKYVSMMGGEIWVESKPGNGSVVHFTARFGVAKEPSRTCESTTLINMAGAPVLVVDDNATNRRLLRDMLINWRMKPIVAESGEAALAALRKTCESREALPLVLLDAHMPDMDGFAVAEEIKKTPEFAGSTLIMLTSSGRTSDAARCRALGVAAYLTKPLSQASLLEAITGALGASPLAGGANSIKPSCEQNQAPLKILLAEDNPVNQQLVVTLLEKRGHSVAVADNGRLAVERLEAESFDLILMDVQMPEMDGLEATAAIRLREQAGSSRIPIIAMTAYNTKREGERCFEAGMDGYVSKPISVEALLRVIRNLLSGYAKQDRGAEKRRPGMATVSADQVLDRSELLAFLDGDVQFLRRMVQAFFKTCDESTSHMREAIAAGDAKKLDDAAHFLKGAAGHMKGTAVVSAILTLEENARSGELGKANEQFRALEWELTKLKLALTEMTSDQATHSLKGALAD
;
A
#
# COMPACT_ATOMS: atom_id res chain seq x y z
N MET A 1 -19.12 -22.50 35.40
CA MET A 1 -20.33 -23.35 35.50
C MET A 1 -20.05 -24.67 36.23
N LEU A 2 -19.35 -24.61 37.36
CA LEU A 2 -19.03 -25.77 38.22
C LEU A 2 -19.02 -25.26 39.66
N ASP A 3 -20.18 -25.04 40.30
CA ASP A 3 -20.20 -24.93 41.77
C ASP A 3 -21.57 -25.06 42.47
N ASN A 4 -22.62 -25.64 41.85
CA ASN A 4 -23.98 -25.54 42.44
C ASN A 4 -24.78 -26.84 42.61
N ARG A 5 -24.11 -27.98 42.88
CA ARG A 5 -24.81 -29.24 43.20
C ARG A 5 -24.17 -30.07 44.32
N ARG A 6 -23.85 -29.44 45.45
CA ARG A 6 -23.37 -30.15 46.66
C ARG A 6 -24.18 -29.95 47.94
N SER A 7 -25.32 -29.22 47.91
CA SER A 7 -26.00 -28.82 49.16
C SER A 7 -27.35 -29.48 49.47
N SER A 8 -27.86 -30.42 48.67
CA SER A 8 -29.24 -30.93 48.86
C SER A 8 -29.41 -32.38 49.32
N PHE A 9 -28.35 -33.14 49.63
CA PHE A 9 -28.48 -34.57 49.97
C PHE A 9 -28.16 -34.95 51.42
N ASP A 10 -27.68 -34.02 52.25
CA ASP A 10 -27.13 -34.36 53.59
C ASP A 10 -28.08 -34.06 54.77
N ARG A 11 -29.38 -33.84 54.52
CA ARG A 11 -30.34 -33.39 55.57
C ARG A 11 -31.43 -34.38 55.99
N ASN A 12 -31.59 -35.53 55.32
CA ASN A 12 -32.76 -36.40 55.52
C ASN A 12 -32.54 -37.69 56.34
N TRP A 13 -31.34 -38.01 56.82
CA TRP A 13 -31.13 -39.25 57.58
C TRP A 13 -31.11 -39.06 59.10
N ARG A 14 -30.83 -37.85 59.59
CA ARG A 14 -30.80 -37.53 61.04
C ARG A 14 -32.18 -37.43 61.71
N SER A 15 -33.26 -37.18 60.96
CA SER A 15 -34.62 -37.06 61.51
C SER A 15 -35.35 -38.39 61.70
N SER A 16 -34.90 -39.48 61.05
CA SER A 16 -35.56 -40.79 61.12
C SER A 16 -35.09 -41.65 62.30
N ILE A 17 -33.90 -41.38 62.84
CA ILE A 17 -33.32 -42.16 63.97
C ILE A 17 -33.82 -41.67 65.34
N LEU A 18 -34.39 -40.47 65.43
CA LEU A 18 -34.88 -39.86 66.68
C LEU A 18 -36.34 -40.20 67.05
N LYS A 19 -37.00 -41.16 66.37
CA LYS A 19 -38.41 -41.52 66.61
C LYS A 19 -38.66 -42.87 67.29
N ALA A 20 -37.65 -43.55 67.82
CA ALA A 20 -37.81 -44.91 68.33
C ALA A 20 -37.33 -45.13 69.79
N LEU A 21 -37.62 -44.20 70.71
CA LEU A 21 -37.44 -44.40 72.16
C LEU A 21 -38.58 -43.75 72.94
N PRO A 22 -39.45 -44.51 73.61
CA PRO A 22 -40.23 -43.98 74.71
C PRO A 22 -39.78 -44.53 76.07
N PHE A 23 -39.67 -43.59 77.00
CA PHE A 23 -40.05 -43.63 78.41
C PHE A 23 -39.36 -44.61 79.38
N ILE A 24 -38.47 -44.06 80.20
CA ILE A 24 -38.31 -44.47 81.61
C ILE A 24 -38.52 -43.21 82.46
N SER A 25 -39.67 -43.12 83.11
CA SER A 25 -39.95 -42.16 84.19
C SER A 25 -40.13 -42.94 85.50
N ALA A 26 -39.54 -42.41 86.55
CA ALA A 26 -39.59 -42.85 87.94
C ALA A 26 -41.03 -42.99 88.48
N GLU A 27 -41.28 -43.85 89.48
CA GLU A 27 -41.28 -43.47 90.91
C GLU A 27 -41.75 -44.65 91.81
N VAL A 28 -41.45 -44.52 93.10
CA VAL A 28 -41.37 -45.48 94.19
C VAL A 28 -42.73 -46.01 94.68
N SER A 29 -42.84 -47.30 95.06
CA SER A 29 -43.31 -47.72 96.40
C SER A 29 -43.34 -49.23 96.63
N HIS A 30 -43.34 -49.54 97.92
CA HIS A 30 -43.13 -50.78 98.65
C HIS A 30 -43.92 -52.05 98.25
N THR A 31 -43.38 -53.16 98.79
CA THR A 31 -43.96 -54.50 99.01
C THR A 31 -43.93 -55.46 97.83
N GLY A 32 -43.37 -56.64 98.11
CA GLY A 32 -42.79 -57.53 97.13
C GLY A 32 -43.76 -58.48 96.48
N TYR A 33 -43.48 -58.81 95.23
CA TYR A 33 -43.64 -60.13 94.62
C TYR A 33 -42.68 -60.18 93.43
N VAL A 34 -41.73 -61.12 93.47
CA VAL A 34 -40.78 -61.36 92.37
C VAL A 34 -41.53 -62.09 91.26
N ILE A 35 -41.85 -61.40 90.16
CA ILE A 35 -42.29 -62.04 88.91
C ILE A 35 -41.02 -62.33 88.10
N ALA A 36 -40.57 -63.59 88.13
CA ALA A 36 -39.48 -64.07 87.29
C ALA A 36 -39.96 -64.15 85.84
N LEU A 37 -39.51 -63.20 85.00
CA LEU A 37 -39.71 -63.26 83.56
C LEU A 37 -38.74 -64.30 82.98
N VAL A 38 -39.21 -65.52 82.80
CA VAL A 38 -38.44 -66.61 82.17
C VAL A 38 -38.29 -66.29 80.68
N VAL A 39 -37.16 -65.69 80.30
CA VAL A 39 -36.77 -65.55 78.91
C VAL A 39 -36.34 -66.93 78.40
N SER A 40 -37.15 -67.54 77.56
CA SER A 40 -36.87 -68.87 76.98
C SER A 40 -35.57 -68.82 76.14
N PRO A 41 -34.63 -69.76 76.33
CA PRO A 41 -33.33 -69.80 75.64
C PRO A 41 -33.41 -69.78 74.11
N ILE A 42 -34.58 -70.13 73.54
CA ILE A 42 -34.85 -70.13 72.10
C ILE A 42 -34.84 -68.70 71.51
N THR A 43 -35.23 -67.68 72.29
CA THR A 43 -35.32 -66.29 71.82
C THR A 43 -33.95 -65.57 71.81
N LEU A 44 -33.06 -65.88 72.75
CA LEU A 44 -31.68 -65.36 72.75
C LEU A 44 -30.85 -65.93 71.60
N GLY A 45 -31.03 -67.21 71.26
CA GLY A 45 -30.32 -67.84 70.14
C GLY A 45 -30.70 -67.26 68.77
N ALA A 46 -31.98 -66.90 68.59
CA ALA A 46 -32.47 -66.26 67.37
C ALA A 46 -31.95 -64.81 67.21
N LEU A 47 -31.83 -64.06 68.31
CA LEU A 47 -31.23 -62.72 68.32
C LEU A 47 -29.74 -62.75 67.98
N TRP A 48 -28.99 -63.71 68.53
CA TRP A 48 -27.55 -63.91 68.21
C TRP A 48 -27.32 -64.31 66.74
N GLN A 49 -28.23 -65.10 66.15
CA GLN A 49 -28.20 -65.46 64.73
C GLN A 49 -28.47 -64.26 63.82
N LEU A 50 -29.46 -63.42 64.15
CA LEU A 50 -29.78 -62.20 63.39
C LEU A 50 -28.64 -61.18 63.42
N GLU A 51 -27.95 -61.02 64.55
CA GLU A 51 -26.81 -60.12 64.68
C GLU A 51 -25.62 -60.56 63.81
N ARG A 52 -25.33 -61.87 63.76
CA ARG A 52 -24.33 -62.45 62.86
C ARG A 52 -24.67 -62.28 61.38
N ILE A 53 -25.94 -62.47 61.01
CA ILE A 53 -26.41 -62.29 59.62
C ILE A 53 -26.30 -60.81 59.21
N GLY A 54 -26.64 -59.88 60.11
CA GLY A 54 -26.46 -58.45 59.88
C GLY A 54 -25.00 -58.04 59.68
N LEU A 55 -24.09 -58.57 60.51
CA LEU A 55 -22.66 -58.31 60.38
C LEU A 55 -22.10 -58.86 59.05
N LEU A 56 -22.48 -60.08 58.67
CA LEU A 56 -22.12 -60.67 57.37
C LEU A 56 -22.65 -59.85 56.19
N ALA A 57 -23.88 -59.36 56.25
CA ALA A 57 -24.48 -58.53 55.20
C ALA A 57 -23.76 -57.18 55.03
N THR A 58 -23.38 -56.53 56.14
CA THR A 58 -22.62 -55.26 56.07
C THR A 58 -21.22 -55.45 55.50
N VAL A 59 -20.53 -56.53 55.88
CA VAL A 59 -19.21 -56.89 55.33
C VAL A 59 -19.31 -57.20 53.83
N LEU A 60 -20.31 -57.97 53.40
CA LEU A 60 -20.58 -58.24 51.98
C LEU A 60 -20.88 -56.95 51.18
N SER A 61 -21.67 -56.04 51.75
CA SER A 61 -21.96 -54.74 51.13
C SER A 61 -20.71 -53.86 50.99
N LEU A 62 -19.83 -53.86 51.99
CA LEU A 62 -18.54 -53.15 51.96
C LEU A 62 -17.60 -53.72 50.88
N ILE A 63 -17.53 -55.05 50.78
CA ILE A 63 -16.75 -55.73 49.75
C ILE A 63 -17.30 -55.42 48.36
N ALA A 64 -18.61 -55.47 48.18
CA ALA A 64 -19.26 -55.13 46.90
C ALA A 64 -19.01 -53.66 46.50
N ALA A 65 -19.08 -52.73 47.45
CA ALA A 65 -18.76 -51.32 47.23
C ALA A 65 -17.28 -51.13 46.85
N LEU A 66 -16.36 -51.84 47.51
CA LEU A 66 -14.93 -51.78 47.20
C LEU A 66 -14.65 -52.33 45.79
N ILE A 67 -15.26 -53.46 45.42
CA ILE A 67 -15.18 -54.03 44.08
C ILE A 67 -15.72 -53.04 43.04
N TRP A 68 -16.87 -52.41 43.33
CA TRP A 68 -17.46 -51.42 42.44
C TRP A 68 -16.55 -50.20 42.25
N VAL A 69 -15.92 -49.69 43.30
CA VAL A 69 -14.94 -48.58 43.22
C VAL A 69 -13.73 -48.97 42.38
N VAL A 70 -13.23 -50.20 42.52
CA VAL A 70 -12.10 -50.70 41.71
C VAL A 70 -12.49 -50.84 40.24
N VAL A 71 -13.69 -51.38 39.96
CA VAL A 71 -14.22 -51.49 38.59
C VAL A 71 -14.45 -50.11 37.98
N LEU A 72 -15.01 -49.16 38.73
CA LEU A 72 -15.22 -47.79 38.27
C LEU A 72 -13.87 -47.11 37.99
N ARG A 73 -12.89 -47.20 38.89
CA ARG A 73 -11.54 -46.65 38.65
C ARG A 73 -10.90 -47.24 37.39
N ARG A 74 -11.02 -48.55 37.18
CA ARG A 74 -10.51 -49.22 35.97
C ARG A 74 -11.24 -48.75 34.72
N ARG A 75 -12.56 -48.57 34.78
CA ARG A 75 -13.37 -48.11 33.65
C ARG A 75 -13.07 -46.66 33.28
N VAL A 76 -13.00 -45.78 34.27
CA VAL A 76 -12.60 -44.37 34.09
C VAL A 76 -11.19 -44.30 33.53
N GLY A 77 -10.23 -45.04 34.12
CA GLY A 77 -8.85 -45.11 33.62
C GLY A 77 -8.77 -45.50 32.14
N ARG A 78 -9.49 -46.56 31.73
CA ARG A 78 -9.55 -46.99 30.33
C ARG A 78 -10.20 -45.96 29.40
N GLN A 79 -11.25 -45.26 29.86
CA GLN A 79 -11.88 -44.22 29.06
C GLN A 79 -10.98 -42.98 28.90
N THR A 80 -10.31 -42.54 29.97
CA THR A 80 -9.33 -41.47 29.89
C THR A 80 -8.18 -41.82 28.96
N GLU A 81 -7.67 -43.06 29.02
CA GLU A 81 -6.58 -43.52 28.16
C GLU A 81 -7.02 -43.59 26.67
N PHE A 82 -8.25 -44.02 26.41
CA PHE A 82 -8.82 -44.02 25.06
C PHE A 82 -9.00 -42.61 24.50
N ILE A 83 -9.57 -41.69 25.29
CA ILE A 83 -9.76 -40.28 24.89
C ILE A 83 -8.40 -39.59 24.68
N SER A 84 -7.43 -39.80 25.57
CA SER A 84 -6.10 -39.22 25.42
C SER A 84 -5.38 -39.75 24.18
N ARG A 85 -5.57 -41.03 23.82
CA ARG A 85 -5.01 -41.59 22.59
C ARG A 85 -5.66 -40.99 21.35
N GLN A 86 -6.98 -40.84 21.33
CA GLN A 86 -7.68 -40.18 20.22
C GLN A 86 -7.23 -38.73 20.04
N LEU A 87 -7.16 -37.96 21.13
CA LEU A 87 -6.67 -36.58 21.09
C LEU A 87 -5.21 -36.50 20.65
N ALA A 88 -4.35 -37.42 21.08
CA ALA A 88 -2.95 -37.46 20.64
C ALA A 88 -2.82 -37.81 19.15
N THR A 89 -3.61 -38.76 18.63
CA THR A 89 -3.60 -39.09 17.20
C THR A 89 -4.13 -37.96 16.33
N GLU A 90 -5.17 -37.25 16.80
CA GLU A 90 -5.74 -36.11 16.09
C GLU A 90 -4.81 -34.89 16.13
N ALA A 91 -4.11 -34.67 17.26
CA ALA A 91 -3.08 -33.65 17.36
C ALA A 91 -1.90 -33.96 16.43
N SER A 92 -1.39 -35.20 16.40
CA SER A 92 -0.27 -35.55 15.53
C SER A 92 -0.62 -35.47 14.04
N SER A 93 -1.85 -35.80 13.65
CA SER A 93 -2.28 -35.66 12.26
C SER A 93 -2.46 -34.19 11.86
N ARG A 94 -2.97 -33.34 12.77
CA ARG A 94 -3.02 -31.89 12.57
C ARG A 94 -1.63 -31.27 12.47
N GLU A 95 -0.71 -31.61 13.37
CA GLU A 95 0.67 -31.11 13.35
C GLU A 95 1.39 -31.55 12.06
N ALA A 96 1.21 -32.80 11.64
CA ALA A 96 1.76 -33.29 10.37
C ALA A 96 1.20 -32.52 9.17
N ALA A 97 -0.11 -32.26 9.12
CA ALA A 97 -0.75 -31.47 8.07
C ALA A 97 -0.23 -30.02 8.06
N GLN A 98 -0.20 -29.35 9.21
CA GLN A 98 0.30 -27.97 9.34
C GLN A 98 1.78 -27.85 8.99
N SER A 99 2.60 -28.83 9.38
CA SER A 99 4.02 -28.85 9.02
C SER A 99 4.25 -29.04 7.53
N ALA A 100 3.41 -29.86 6.87
CA ALA A 100 3.46 -30.05 5.43
C ALA A 100 3.02 -28.79 4.67
N ASP A 101 1.97 -28.11 5.13
CA ASP A 101 1.49 -26.86 4.54
C ASP A 101 2.49 -25.72 4.72
N HIS A 102 3.14 -25.63 5.88
CA HIS A 102 4.22 -24.68 6.12
C HIS A 102 5.43 -24.95 5.22
N ALA A 103 5.87 -26.21 5.14
CA ALA A 103 6.98 -26.59 4.27
C ALA A 103 6.66 -26.34 2.77
N LYS A 104 5.41 -26.58 2.35
CA LYS A 104 4.93 -26.25 1.00
C LYS A 104 5.01 -24.74 0.74
N SER A 105 4.58 -23.92 1.69
CA SER A 105 4.59 -22.46 1.58
C SER A 105 5.99 -21.87 1.53
N GLU A 106 6.89 -22.38 2.39
CA GLU A 106 8.30 -21.97 2.44
C GLU A 106 9.06 -22.38 1.17
N PHE A 107 8.80 -23.59 0.67
CA PHE A 107 9.34 -24.07 -0.60
C PHE A 107 8.90 -23.20 -1.78
N LEU A 108 7.61 -22.83 -1.83
CA LEU A 108 7.07 -21.96 -2.86
C LEU A 108 7.65 -20.55 -2.78
N ALA A 109 7.77 -19.97 -1.58
CA ALA A 109 8.42 -18.68 -1.38
C ALA A 109 9.88 -18.68 -1.86
N SER A 110 10.65 -19.73 -1.57
CA SER A 110 12.03 -19.89 -2.05
C SER A 110 12.08 -20.01 -3.58
N ILE A 111 11.21 -20.84 -4.16
CA ILE A 111 11.11 -20.99 -5.63
C ILE A 111 10.77 -19.67 -6.31
N SER A 112 9.89 -18.85 -5.72
CA SER A 112 9.59 -17.53 -6.26
C SER A 112 10.84 -16.72 -6.54
N HIS A 113 11.77 -16.69 -5.57
CA HIS A 113 12.96 -15.88 -5.65
C HIS A 113 13.95 -16.48 -6.66
N GLU A 114 14.07 -17.80 -6.68
CA GLU A 114 14.91 -18.54 -7.62
C GLU A 114 14.43 -18.46 -9.06
N ILE A 115 13.12 -18.33 -9.32
CA ILE A 115 12.61 -18.11 -10.68
C ILE A 115 12.61 -16.62 -11.05
N ARG A 116 12.31 -15.72 -10.12
CA ARG A 116 12.25 -14.27 -10.40
C ARG A 116 13.61 -13.73 -10.84
N THR A 117 14.70 -14.21 -10.24
CA THR A 117 16.07 -13.76 -10.54
C THR A 117 16.48 -14.00 -12.01
N PRO A 118 16.43 -15.23 -12.55
CA PRO A 118 16.75 -15.47 -13.96
C PRO A 118 15.74 -14.81 -14.91
N MET A 119 14.46 -14.74 -14.55
CA MET A 119 13.44 -14.07 -15.37
C MET A 119 13.69 -12.57 -15.51
N ASN A 120 14.09 -11.90 -14.43
CA ASN A 120 14.47 -10.49 -14.46
C ASN A 120 15.74 -10.27 -15.30
N GLY A 121 16.69 -11.22 -15.27
CA GLY A 121 17.85 -11.21 -16.17
C GLY A 121 17.46 -11.28 -17.64
N ILE A 122 16.51 -12.16 -18.00
CA ILE A 122 15.97 -12.28 -19.37
C ILE A 122 15.28 -10.98 -19.78
N LEU A 123 14.45 -10.39 -18.91
CA LEU A 123 13.79 -9.11 -19.19
C LEU A 123 14.78 -7.97 -19.38
N GLY A 124 15.79 -7.87 -18.50
CA GLY A 124 16.85 -6.86 -18.62
C GLY A 124 17.61 -6.98 -19.95
N ILE A 125 17.99 -8.20 -20.34
CA ILE A 125 18.68 -8.43 -21.63
C ILE A 125 17.75 -8.11 -22.81
N ALA A 126 16.47 -8.47 -22.74
CA ALA A 126 15.50 -8.16 -23.78
C ALA A 126 15.29 -6.65 -23.94
N ASP A 127 15.21 -5.90 -22.84
CA ASP A 127 15.13 -4.43 -22.84
C ASP A 127 16.37 -3.80 -23.48
N LEU A 128 17.56 -4.25 -23.06
CA LEU A 128 18.81 -3.77 -23.65
C LEU A 128 18.89 -4.05 -25.15
N ALA A 129 18.47 -5.24 -25.59
CA ALA A 129 18.45 -5.62 -26.99
C ALA A 129 17.45 -4.76 -27.80
N LEU A 130 16.25 -4.48 -27.27
CA LEU A 130 15.25 -3.62 -27.92
C LEU A 130 15.73 -2.17 -28.11
N GLU A 131 16.66 -1.72 -27.27
CA GLU A 131 17.32 -0.41 -27.36
C GLU A 131 18.51 -0.38 -28.35
N THR A 132 18.88 -1.51 -28.98
CA THR A 132 19.90 -1.56 -30.04
C THR A 132 19.30 -1.40 -31.44
N GLU A 133 20.17 -1.24 -32.45
CA GLU A 133 19.77 -1.30 -33.86
C GLU A 133 19.38 -2.73 -34.25
N LEU A 134 18.11 -3.07 -34.05
CA LEU A 134 17.50 -4.32 -34.50
C LEU A 134 16.78 -4.13 -35.83
N ASN A 135 16.86 -5.12 -36.71
CA ASN A 135 15.96 -5.19 -37.85
C ASN A 135 14.51 -5.52 -37.37
N ARG A 136 13.52 -5.34 -38.26
CA ARG A 136 12.10 -5.49 -37.89
C ARG A 136 11.78 -6.87 -37.29
N GLU A 137 12.31 -7.92 -37.89
CA GLU A 137 12.08 -9.31 -37.47
C GLU A 137 12.74 -9.62 -36.10
N GLN A 138 13.97 -9.14 -35.89
CA GLN A 138 14.68 -9.25 -34.61
C GLN A 138 13.96 -8.48 -33.48
N ARG A 139 13.46 -7.28 -33.78
CA ARG A 139 12.68 -6.49 -32.80
C ARG A 139 11.39 -7.22 -32.43
N GLU A 140 10.71 -7.82 -33.40
CA GLU A 140 9.52 -8.64 -33.16
C GLU A 140 9.86 -9.86 -32.27
N TYR A 141 10.95 -10.59 -32.54
CA TYR A 141 11.39 -11.71 -31.70
C TYR A 141 11.74 -11.33 -30.26
N VAL A 142 12.52 -10.26 -30.07
CA VAL A 142 12.91 -9.81 -28.73
C VAL A 142 11.69 -9.27 -27.97
N SER A 143 10.79 -8.55 -28.63
CA SER A 143 9.54 -8.09 -28.03
C SER A 143 8.64 -9.26 -27.60
N LEU A 144 8.62 -10.35 -28.38
CA LEU A 144 7.88 -11.55 -28.03
C LEU A 144 8.49 -12.26 -26.81
N VAL A 145 9.82 -12.37 -26.75
CA VAL A 145 10.53 -12.92 -25.59
C VAL A 145 10.23 -12.10 -24.33
N LYS A 146 10.30 -10.77 -24.43
CA LYS A 146 9.98 -9.86 -23.33
C LYS A 146 8.55 -10.08 -22.82
N THR A 147 7.56 -10.01 -23.72
CA THR A 147 6.14 -10.17 -23.36
C THR A 147 5.86 -11.54 -22.74
N SER A 148 6.52 -12.59 -23.24
CA SER A 148 6.40 -13.95 -22.69
C SER A 148 7.01 -14.05 -21.28
N ALA A 149 8.14 -13.38 -21.05
CA ALA A 149 8.82 -13.35 -19.77
C ALA A 149 8.02 -12.57 -18.70
N GLU A 150 7.43 -11.42 -19.06
CA GLU A 150 6.53 -10.66 -18.20
C GLU A 150 5.29 -11.50 -17.82
N SER A 151 4.70 -12.18 -18.81
CA SER A 151 3.55 -13.06 -18.59
C SER A 151 3.87 -14.21 -17.63
N LEU A 152 5.07 -14.80 -17.75
CA LEU A 152 5.50 -15.88 -16.86
C LEU A 152 5.72 -15.39 -15.42
N LEU A 153 6.25 -14.18 -15.23
CA LEU A 153 6.39 -13.59 -13.89
C LEU A 153 5.04 -13.34 -13.23
N ILE A 154 4.05 -12.86 -13.98
CA ILE A 154 2.68 -12.69 -13.48
C ILE A 154 2.13 -14.03 -13.02
N VAL A 155 2.23 -15.06 -13.86
CA VAL A 155 1.80 -16.43 -13.53
C VAL A 155 2.45 -16.95 -12.25
N ILE A 156 3.75 -16.77 -12.10
CA ILE A 156 4.46 -17.24 -10.91
C ILE A 156 3.98 -16.47 -9.68
N SER A 157 3.85 -15.15 -9.78
CA SER A 157 3.33 -14.32 -8.70
C SER A 157 1.92 -14.75 -8.28
N ASP A 158 1.06 -15.05 -9.25
CA ASP A 158 -0.31 -15.51 -9.04
C ASP A 158 -0.36 -16.86 -8.30
N ILE A 159 0.49 -17.84 -8.70
CA ILE A 159 0.58 -19.14 -8.03
C ILE A 159 1.01 -18.99 -6.56
N LEU A 160 1.92 -18.07 -6.29
CA LEU A 160 2.44 -17.83 -4.95
C LEU A 160 1.43 -17.13 -4.07
N ASP A 161 0.75 -16.13 -4.62
CA ASP A 161 -0.31 -15.43 -3.91
C ASP A 161 -1.46 -16.40 -3.59
N LEU A 162 -1.86 -17.27 -4.53
CA LEU A 162 -2.83 -18.34 -4.26
C LEU A 162 -2.37 -19.26 -3.13
N SER A 163 -1.11 -19.66 -3.12
CA SER A 163 -0.56 -20.57 -2.11
C SER A 163 -0.49 -19.93 -0.72
N LYS A 164 -0.19 -18.63 -0.63
CA LYS A 164 -0.22 -17.88 0.64
C LYS A 164 -1.63 -17.74 1.19
N ILE A 165 -2.60 -17.51 0.30
CA ILE A 165 -4.02 -17.43 0.64
C ILE A 165 -4.52 -18.81 1.14
N GLU A 166 -4.18 -19.91 0.47
CA GLU A 166 -4.54 -21.27 0.91
C GLU A 166 -3.95 -21.62 2.29
N ALA A 167 -2.80 -21.05 2.63
CA ALA A 167 -2.13 -21.26 3.92
C ALA A 167 -2.62 -20.31 5.04
N ASP A 168 -3.65 -19.48 4.81
CA ASP A 168 -4.14 -18.45 5.74
C ASP A 168 -3.04 -17.47 6.23
N THR A 169 -1.93 -17.35 5.48
CA THR A 169 -0.79 -16.47 5.83
C THR A 169 -0.85 -15.10 5.16
N PHE A 170 -1.84 -14.90 4.30
CA PHE A 170 -1.96 -13.67 3.53
C PHE A 170 -2.71 -12.60 4.34
N GLU A 171 -2.08 -11.44 4.54
CA GLU A 171 -2.69 -10.29 5.20
C GLU A 171 -2.93 -9.18 4.17
N LEU A 172 -4.13 -8.58 4.18
CA LEU A 172 -4.44 -7.41 3.36
C LEU A 172 -3.80 -6.17 3.98
N GLU A 173 -3.14 -5.38 3.14
CA GLU A 173 -2.60 -4.10 3.59
C GLU A 173 -3.72 -3.08 3.74
N SER A 174 -3.73 -2.33 4.85
CA SER A 174 -4.72 -1.28 5.09
C SER A 174 -4.05 0.08 4.97
N THR A 175 -4.23 0.74 3.82
CA THR A 175 -3.63 2.03 3.50
C THR A 175 -4.68 3.02 3.02
N GLU A 176 -4.47 4.31 3.26
CA GLU A 176 -5.31 5.36 2.67
C GLU A 176 -5.00 5.50 1.18
N PHE A 177 -6.02 5.51 0.33
CA PHE A 177 -5.86 5.64 -1.13
C PHE A 177 -7.04 6.37 -1.78
N SER A 178 -6.79 6.95 -2.97
CA SER A 178 -7.82 7.51 -3.84
C SER A 178 -8.38 6.42 -4.77
N LEU A 179 -9.67 6.11 -4.66
CA LEU A 179 -10.32 5.12 -5.51
C LEU A 179 -10.28 5.52 -6.98
N ARG A 180 -10.64 6.78 -7.30
CA ARG A 180 -10.69 7.27 -8.68
C ARG A 180 -9.32 7.22 -9.32
N GLN A 181 -8.25 7.54 -8.58
CA GLN A 181 -6.88 7.42 -9.08
C GLN A 181 -6.48 5.96 -9.34
N THR A 182 -6.76 5.05 -8.40
CA THR A 182 -6.45 3.61 -8.55
C THR A 182 -7.12 3.02 -9.79
N VAL A 183 -8.41 3.31 -9.97
CA VAL A 183 -9.21 2.86 -11.12
C VAL A 183 -8.65 3.45 -12.43
N ASN A 184 -8.35 4.75 -12.45
CA ASN A 184 -7.76 5.42 -13.61
C ASN A 184 -6.42 4.78 -14.02
N THR A 185 -5.54 4.52 -13.05
CA THR A 185 -4.24 3.89 -13.31
C THR A 185 -4.39 2.44 -13.79
N ALA A 186 -5.35 1.68 -13.24
CA ALA A 186 -5.62 0.32 -13.70
C ALA A 186 -6.08 0.30 -15.16
N ILE A 187 -7.08 1.10 -15.50
CA ILE A 187 -7.71 1.13 -16.82
C ILE A 187 -6.74 1.70 -17.87
N LYS A 188 -5.98 2.75 -17.55
CA LYS A 188 -4.93 3.29 -18.45
C LYS A 188 -3.86 2.26 -18.82
N THR A 189 -3.55 1.32 -17.93
CA THR A 189 -2.57 0.25 -18.20
C THR A 189 -3.04 -0.66 -19.34
N LYS A 190 -4.36 -0.81 -19.52
CA LYS A 190 -4.98 -1.65 -20.56
C LYS A 190 -5.46 -0.89 -21.80
N ALA A 191 -5.34 0.44 -21.80
CA ALA A 191 -5.82 1.29 -22.89
C ALA A 191 -5.16 0.98 -24.24
N LEU A 192 -3.84 0.73 -24.27
CA LEU A 192 -3.13 0.39 -25.51
C LEU A 192 -3.58 -0.95 -26.10
N GLU A 193 -3.81 -1.95 -25.25
CA GLU A 193 -4.28 -3.29 -25.66
C GLU A 193 -5.70 -3.22 -26.24
N ALA A 194 -6.57 -2.45 -25.59
CA ALA A 194 -7.93 -2.18 -26.10
C ALA A 194 -7.90 -1.45 -27.45
N ASP A 195 -7.08 -0.40 -27.60
CA ASP A 195 -6.96 0.38 -28.84
C ASP A 195 -6.43 -0.47 -30.01
N GLN A 196 -5.48 -1.38 -29.77
CA GLN A 196 -5.00 -2.33 -30.79
C GLN A 196 -6.12 -3.22 -31.33
N LYS A 197 -7.09 -3.60 -30.49
CA LYS A 197 -8.31 -4.32 -30.88
C LYS A 197 -9.46 -3.40 -31.32
N ARG A 198 -9.27 -2.07 -31.30
CA ARG A 198 -10.30 -1.05 -31.56
C ARG A 198 -11.52 -1.18 -30.65
N LEU A 199 -11.28 -1.50 -29.38
CA LEU A 199 -12.29 -1.55 -28.33
C LEU A 199 -12.35 -0.21 -27.58
N GLU A 200 -13.56 0.28 -27.34
CA GLU A 200 -13.76 1.44 -26.47
C GLU A 200 -13.67 1.01 -25.00
N LEU A 201 -12.78 1.63 -24.24
CA LEU A 201 -12.58 1.35 -22.82
C LEU A 201 -13.13 2.51 -21.98
N LEU A 202 -14.09 2.21 -21.10
CA LEU A 202 -14.90 3.20 -20.40
C LEU A 202 -14.83 2.99 -18.88
N SER A 203 -14.84 4.09 -18.12
CA SER A 203 -14.83 4.05 -16.65
C SER A 203 -15.83 5.03 -16.05
N GLU A 204 -16.71 4.53 -15.19
CA GLU A 204 -17.76 5.29 -14.51
C GLU A 204 -17.65 5.07 -12.99
N VAL A 205 -17.36 6.12 -12.24
CA VAL A 205 -17.37 6.07 -10.76
C VAL A 205 -18.48 6.98 -10.26
N GLY A 206 -19.45 6.36 -9.57
CA GLY A 206 -20.62 7.03 -9.01
C GLY A 206 -20.25 8.26 -8.18
N PHE A 207 -21.09 9.29 -8.21
CA PHE A 207 -20.86 10.54 -7.47
C PHE A 207 -20.88 10.31 -5.96
N ASP A 208 -21.74 9.41 -5.51
CA ASP A 208 -22.03 9.11 -4.11
C ASP A 208 -20.88 8.32 -3.45
N VAL A 209 -19.92 7.84 -4.24
CA VAL A 209 -18.78 7.04 -3.82
C VAL A 209 -17.67 7.94 -3.26
N PRO A 210 -17.27 7.77 -1.98
CA PRO A 210 -16.14 8.49 -1.39
C PRO A 210 -14.85 8.16 -2.13
N ASP A 211 -14.00 9.17 -2.38
CA ASP A 211 -12.73 8.93 -3.06
C ASP A 211 -11.63 8.45 -2.10
N GLY A 212 -11.55 9.05 -0.90
CA GLY A 212 -10.59 8.67 0.14
C GLY A 212 -11.04 7.43 0.91
N LEU A 213 -10.47 6.27 0.57
CA LEU A 213 -10.76 4.98 1.18
C LEU A 213 -9.56 4.42 1.93
N VAL A 214 -9.82 3.52 2.87
CA VAL A 214 -8.81 2.77 3.62
C VAL A 214 -8.95 1.29 3.28
N GLY A 215 -7.89 0.72 2.70
CA GLY A 215 -7.83 -0.67 2.28
C GLY A 215 -6.61 -0.98 1.40
N ASP A 216 -6.67 -2.11 0.71
CA ASP A 216 -5.56 -2.58 -0.13
C ASP A 216 -5.74 -2.13 -1.59
N ASN A 217 -5.14 -0.99 -1.93
CA ASN A 217 -5.24 -0.44 -3.29
C ASN A 217 -4.60 -1.34 -4.36
N LEU A 218 -3.56 -2.09 -4.00
CA LEU A 218 -2.82 -2.94 -4.93
C LEU A 218 -3.66 -4.13 -5.35
N ARG A 219 -4.40 -4.72 -4.40
CA ARG A 219 -5.30 -5.85 -4.68
C ARG A 219 -6.55 -5.42 -5.42
N VAL A 220 -7.13 -4.26 -5.10
CA VAL A 220 -8.22 -3.68 -5.92
C VAL A 220 -7.75 -3.47 -7.36
N ARG A 221 -6.56 -2.87 -7.54
CA ARG A 221 -5.96 -2.70 -8.86
C ARG A 221 -5.75 -4.02 -9.59
N GLN A 222 -5.28 -5.06 -8.90
CA GLN A 222 -5.05 -6.39 -9.46
C GLN A 222 -6.36 -7.05 -9.92
N ILE A 223 -7.42 -6.97 -9.10
CA ILE A 223 -8.75 -7.46 -9.48
C ILE A 223 -9.22 -6.75 -10.76
N LEU A 224 -9.14 -5.41 -10.80
CA LEU A 224 -9.55 -4.64 -11.97
C LEU A 224 -8.73 -4.98 -13.22
N LEU A 225 -7.41 -5.12 -13.10
CA LEU A 225 -6.54 -5.51 -14.22
C LEU A 225 -6.88 -6.91 -14.75
N SER A 226 -7.20 -7.85 -13.86
CA SER A 226 -7.60 -9.21 -14.24
C SER A 226 -8.96 -9.19 -14.96
N LEU A 227 -9.95 -8.49 -14.41
CA LEU A 227 -11.31 -8.46 -14.99
C LEU A 227 -11.32 -7.74 -16.33
N VAL A 228 -10.74 -6.53 -16.41
CA VAL A 228 -10.66 -5.75 -17.64
C VAL A 228 -9.82 -6.47 -18.69
N GLY A 229 -8.72 -7.12 -18.29
CA GLY A 229 -7.91 -7.94 -19.18
C GLY A 229 -8.71 -9.07 -19.83
N ASN A 230 -9.46 -9.83 -19.04
CA ASN A 230 -10.30 -10.92 -19.54
C ASN A 230 -11.43 -10.42 -20.47
N SER A 231 -12.02 -9.26 -20.16
CA SER A 231 -13.03 -8.62 -21.00
C SER A 231 -12.46 -8.18 -22.36
N ILE A 232 -11.26 -7.59 -22.39
CA ILE A 232 -10.56 -7.22 -23.63
C ILE A 232 -10.16 -8.46 -24.43
N GLU A 233 -9.75 -9.54 -23.76
CA GLU A 233 -9.39 -10.79 -24.42
C GLU A 233 -10.59 -11.42 -25.14
N SER A 234 -11.76 -11.41 -24.49
CA SER A 234 -12.99 -12.08 -24.93
C SER A 234 -13.87 -11.25 -25.87
N THR A 235 -13.49 -10.00 -26.14
CA THR A 235 -14.24 -9.06 -26.99
C THR A 235 -13.44 -8.74 -28.24
N ASP A 236 -14.03 -9.01 -29.41
CA ASP A 236 -13.40 -8.73 -30.71
C ASP A 236 -13.70 -7.32 -31.23
N SER A 237 -14.91 -6.81 -30.92
CA SER A 237 -15.35 -5.47 -31.30
C SER A 237 -16.41 -4.96 -30.32
N GLY A 238 -16.42 -3.65 -30.07
CA GLY A 238 -17.41 -3.00 -29.20
C GLY A 238 -16.74 -2.29 -28.03
N GLU A 239 -17.27 -2.48 -26.82
CA GLU A 239 -16.85 -1.70 -25.65
C GLU A 239 -16.73 -2.53 -24.36
N VAL A 240 -15.87 -2.05 -23.46
CA VAL A 240 -15.67 -2.57 -22.11
C VAL A 240 -15.89 -1.42 -21.12
N LEU A 241 -16.92 -1.55 -20.27
CA LEU A 241 -17.32 -0.54 -19.30
C LEU A 241 -17.06 -1.02 -17.88
N THR A 242 -16.26 -0.27 -17.12
CA THR A 242 -16.08 -0.45 -15.68
C THR A 242 -16.94 0.56 -14.93
N ARG A 243 -17.93 0.10 -14.15
CA ARG A 243 -18.77 0.94 -13.30
C ARG A 243 -18.59 0.63 -11.82
N ILE A 244 -18.54 1.67 -11.00
CA ILE A 244 -18.42 1.56 -9.54
C ILE A 244 -19.53 2.37 -8.87
N GLU A 245 -20.30 1.72 -8.01
CA GLU A 245 -21.45 2.27 -7.30
C GLU A 245 -21.35 2.04 -5.80
N LEU A 246 -21.98 2.92 -5.00
CA LEU A 246 -22.11 2.73 -3.56
C LEU A 246 -23.28 1.79 -3.29
N GLU A 247 -23.01 0.63 -2.69
CA GLU A 247 -24.05 -0.36 -2.35
C GLU A 247 -24.64 -0.09 -0.97
N SER A 248 -23.77 0.13 0.02
CA SER A 248 -24.21 0.47 1.38
C SER A 248 -23.15 1.26 2.11
N ARG A 249 -23.60 2.03 3.11
CA ARG A 249 -22.74 2.81 4.00
C ARG A 249 -23.09 2.49 5.44
N ASP A 250 -22.10 2.07 6.21
CA ASP A 250 -22.21 1.87 7.65
C ASP A 250 -21.62 3.11 8.35
N GLU A 251 -22.51 4.00 8.81
CA GLU A 251 -22.12 5.24 9.49
C GLU A 251 -21.50 4.99 10.87
N GLU A 252 -21.85 3.89 11.54
CA GLU A 252 -21.33 3.56 12.88
C GLU A 252 -19.88 3.08 12.80
N LYS A 253 -19.55 2.29 11.79
CA LYS A 253 -18.19 1.75 11.58
C LYS A 253 -17.30 2.59 10.68
N GLN A 254 -17.86 3.62 10.03
CA GLN A 254 -17.17 4.39 8.98
C GLN A 254 -16.67 3.49 7.84
N GLU A 255 -17.50 2.51 7.46
CA GLU A 255 -17.22 1.59 6.37
C GLU A 255 -18.20 1.81 5.22
N VAL A 256 -17.74 1.58 3.99
CA VAL A 256 -18.57 1.58 2.78
C VAL A 256 -18.40 0.27 2.05
N CYS A 257 -19.52 -0.26 1.54
CA CYS A 257 -19.53 -1.37 0.61
C CYS A 257 -19.70 -0.80 -0.80
N LEU A 258 -18.73 -1.07 -1.66
CA LEU A 258 -18.74 -0.64 -3.05
C LEU A 258 -19.02 -1.83 -3.96
N HIS A 259 -19.88 -1.60 -4.95
CA HIS A 259 -20.20 -2.55 -6.00
C HIS A 259 -19.47 -2.15 -7.29
N PHE A 260 -18.64 -3.05 -7.78
CA PHE A 260 -17.88 -2.91 -9.01
C PHE A 260 -18.50 -3.83 -10.06
N SER A 261 -18.64 -3.32 -11.28
CA SER A 261 -19.13 -4.09 -12.43
C SER A 261 -18.25 -3.82 -13.65
N VAL A 262 -17.82 -4.88 -14.32
CA VAL A 262 -17.08 -4.82 -15.59
C VAL A 262 -17.94 -5.50 -16.63
N SER A 263 -18.48 -4.70 -17.55
CA SER A 263 -19.34 -5.15 -18.64
C SER A 263 -18.55 -5.17 -19.94
N ASP A 264 -18.67 -6.25 -20.70
CA ASP A 264 -18.15 -6.38 -22.05
C ASP A 264 -19.26 -6.70 -23.06
N THR A 265 -19.03 -6.36 -24.33
CA THR A 265 -19.92 -6.72 -25.45
C THR A 265 -19.45 -7.96 -26.20
N GLY A 266 -18.69 -8.84 -25.55
CA GLY A 266 -18.03 -9.99 -26.15
C GLY A 266 -18.94 -11.18 -26.46
N SER A 267 -18.33 -12.33 -26.69
CA SER A 267 -19.02 -13.58 -27.06
C SER A 267 -19.94 -14.15 -25.98
N GLY A 268 -19.84 -13.66 -24.73
CA GLY A 268 -20.63 -14.15 -23.60
C GLY A 268 -20.21 -15.54 -23.11
N ILE A 269 -20.67 -15.91 -21.91
CA ILE A 269 -20.33 -17.15 -21.21
C ILE A 269 -21.60 -18.01 -21.12
N ALA A 270 -21.50 -19.27 -21.55
CA ALA A 270 -22.60 -20.23 -21.44
C ALA A 270 -22.94 -20.53 -19.97
N PRO A 271 -24.22 -20.77 -19.62
CA PRO A 271 -24.64 -21.03 -18.24
C PRO A 271 -23.88 -22.19 -17.57
N GLU A 272 -23.52 -23.21 -18.35
CA GLU A 272 -22.75 -24.38 -17.91
C GLU A 272 -21.30 -24.07 -17.54
N LYS A 273 -20.78 -22.91 -17.97
CA LYS A 273 -19.39 -22.47 -17.80
C LYS A 273 -19.28 -21.26 -16.87
N GLN A 274 -20.31 -20.96 -16.07
CA GLN A 274 -20.32 -19.80 -15.17
C GLN A 274 -19.51 -19.99 -13.87
N ASN A 275 -18.99 -21.19 -13.59
CA ASN A 275 -18.04 -21.44 -12.49
C ASN A 275 -16.61 -20.99 -12.83
N VAL A 276 -16.44 -19.79 -13.37
CA VAL A 276 -15.13 -19.27 -13.82
C VAL A 276 -14.23 -18.85 -12.64
N PHE A 277 -14.80 -18.74 -11.45
CA PHE A 277 -14.10 -18.34 -10.23
C PHE A 277 -13.54 -19.52 -9.44
N ASP A 278 -13.83 -20.76 -9.84
CA ASP A 278 -13.27 -21.96 -9.21
C ASP A 278 -11.85 -22.24 -9.71
N VAL A 279 -10.96 -22.59 -8.79
CA VAL A 279 -9.57 -22.95 -9.09
C VAL A 279 -9.55 -24.13 -10.07
N LEU A 280 -8.87 -23.97 -11.21
CA LEU A 280 -8.60 -25.00 -12.24
C LEU A 280 -9.78 -25.44 -13.13
N VAL A 281 -10.94 -24.76 -13.11
CA VAL A 281 -12.01 -25.06 -14.09
C VAL A 281 -11.71 -24.37 -15.42
N ARG A 282 -10.74 -24.89 -16.18
CA ARG A 282 -10.69 -24.62 -17.62
C ARG A 282 -11.83 -25.41 -18.26
N ALA A 283 -12.76 -24.66 -18.86
CA ALA A 283 -13.67 -25.19 -19.85
C ALA A 283 -12.86 -25.86 -20.98
N ASP A 284 -12.91 -27.18 -21.01
CA ASP A 284 -12.53 -28.07 -22.11
C ASP A 284 -11.07 -28.03 -22.60
N SER A 285 -10.43 -29.20 -22.46
CA SER A 285 -9.22 -29.64 -23.13
C SER A 285 -9.43 -29.87 -24.64
N SER A 286 -10.00 -28.90 -25.34
CA SER A 286 -9.98 -28.85 -26.81
C SER A 286 -9.01 -27.73 -27.20
N GLY A 287 -7.82 -28.14 -27.62
CA GLY A 287 -6.72 -27.25 -27.98
C GLY A 287 -7.09 -26.24 -29.06
N THR A 288 -6.17 -25.29 -29.21
CA THR A 288 -6.12 -24.20 -30.22
C THR A 288 -6.90 -22.93 -29.89
N HIS A 289 -6.48 -22.21 -28.85
CA HIS A 289 -6.26 -20.77 -28.97
C HIS A 289 -4.99 -20.39 -28.18
N THR A 290 -3.99 -19.95 -28.93
CA THR A 290 -2.75 -19.35 -28.46
C THR A 290 -3.05 -17.95 -27.93
N TYR A 291 -2.47 -17.60 -26.76
CA TYR A 291 -2.64 -16.39 -25.95
C TYR A 291 -3.85 -16.42 -25.00
N GLY A 292 -3.57 -16.27 -23.69
CA GLY A 292 -4.59 -16.08 -22.65
C GLY A 292 -4.44 -16.97 -21.41
N GLY A 293 -3.88 -16.42 -20.33
CA GLY A 293 -3.90 -16.82 -18.90
C GLY A 293 -4.10 -18.29 -18.45
N ILE A 294 -3.47 -18.68 -17.33
CA ILE A 294 -3.68 -20.00 -16.68
C ILE A 294 -5.10 -20.15 -16.07
N GLY A 295 -5.95 -19.13 -16.16
CA GLY A 295 -7.27 -19.10 -15.49
C GLY A 295 -7.17 -18.86 -13.99
N LEU A 296 -5.97 -18.52 -13.48
CA LEU A 296 -5.72 -18.23 -12.06
C LEU A 296 -6.24 -16.85 -11.64
N GLY A 297 -6.20 -15.85 -12.55
CA GLY A 297 -6.53 -14.47 -12.21
C GLY A 297 -7.94 -14.27 -11.64
N LEU A 298 -8.94 -14.98 -12.17
CA LEU A 298 -10.32 -14.92 -11.66
C LEU A 298 -10.49 -15.62 -10.33
N ALA A 299 -9.86 -16.78 -10.14
CA ALA A 299 -9.88 -17.50 -8.88
C ALA A 299 -9.19 -16.72 -7.75
N ILE A 300 -8.06 -16.07 -8.06
CA ILE A 300 -7.35 -15.18 -7.13
C ILE A 300 -8.20 -13.94 -6.82
N SER A 301 -8.83 -13.35 -7.84
CA SER A 301 -9.75 -12.22 -7.64
C SER A 301 -10.89 -12.59 -6.69
N ALA A 302 -11.48 -13.79 -6.83
CA ALA A 302 -12.51 -14.28 -5.93
C ALA A 302 -12.04 -14.42 -4.48
N LYS A 303 -10.80 -14.89 -4.28
CA LYS A 303 -10.20 -14.96 -2.94
C LYS A 303 -9.97 -13.57 -2.35
N TYR A 304 -9.40 -12.63 -3.10
CA TYR A 304 -9.22 -11.26 -2.61
C TYR A 304 -10.55 -10.60 -2.24
N VAL A 305 -11.57 -10.76 -3.06
CA VAL A 305 -12.93 -10.24 -2.79
C VAL A 305 -13.49 -10.83 -1.50
N SER A 306 -13.34 -12.14 -1.30
CA SER A 306 -13.76 -12.80 -0.05
C SER A 306 -13.01 -12.25 1.17
N MET A 307 -11.70 -11.98 1.06
CA MET A 307 -10.89 -11.40 2.13
C MET A 307 -11.25 -9.94 2.41
N MET A 308 -11.69 -9.19 1.39
CA MET A 308 -12.25 -7.84 1.50
C MET A 308 -13.71 -7.82 2.00
N GLY A 309 -14.28 -8.97 2.37
CA GLY A 309 -15.62 -9.07 2.94
C GLY A 309 -16.75 -8.85 1.93
N GLY A 310 -16.51 -9.16 0.66
CA GLY A 310 -17.51 -9.10 -0.41
C GLY A 310 -17.67 -10.42 -1.18
N GLU A 311 -18.41 -10.34 -2.29
CA GLU A 311 -18.77 -11.46 -3.16
C GLU A 311 -18.50 -11.11 -4.62
N ILE A 312 -18.14 -12.10 -5.45
CA ILE A 312 -17.92 -11.95 -6.90
C ILE A 312 -18.85 -12.90 -7.66
N TRP A 313 -19.49 -12.42 -8.72
CA TRP A 313 -20.38 -13.22 -9.56
C TRP A 313 -20.37 -12.73 -11.02
N VAL A 314 -20.97 -13.52 -11.92
CA VAL A 314 -21.04 -13.18 -13.35
C VAL A 314 -22.46 -13.32 -13.87
N GLU A 315 -22.90 -12.32 -14.63
CA GLU A 315 -24.14 -12.33 -15.40
C GLU A 315 -23.79 -12.32 -16.88
N SER A 316 -24.11 -13.40 -17.60
CA SER A 316 -23.73 -13.50 -19.00
C SER A 316 -24.71 -14.33 -19.81
N LYS A 317 -24.87 -13.96 -21.09
CA LYS A 317 -25.64 -14.69 -22.09
C LYS A 317 -24.79 -14.86 -23.35
N PRO A 318 -24.69 -16.07 -23.91
CA PRO A 318 -23.98 -16.28 -25.17
C PRO A 318 -24.42 -15.29 -26.25
N GLY A 319 -23.45 -14.63 -26.87
CA GLY A 319 -23.62 -13.63 -27.94
C GLY A 319 -24.05 -12.23 -27.50
N ASN A 320 -24.24 -11.96 -26.20
CA ASN A 320 -24.65 -10.64 -25.69
C ASN A 320 -23.66 -10.05 -24.68
N GLY A 321 -22.42 -10.53 -24.65
CA GLY A 321 -21.42 -10.08 -23.69
C GLY A 321 -21.59 -10.65 -22.28
N SER A 322 -20.74 -10.20 -21.37
CA SER A 322 -20.72 -10.61 -19.96
C SER A 322 -20.61 -9.40 -19.05
N VAL A 323 -21.18 -9.52 -17.85
CA VAL A 323 -20.98 -8.55 -16.77
C VAL A 323 -20.46 -9.29 -15.55
N VAL A 324 -19.24 -8.97 -15.14
CA VAL A 324 -18.65 -9.49 -13.91
C VAL A 324 -18.82 -8.46 -12.81
N HIS A 325 -19.39 -8.89 -11.70
CA HIS A 325 -19.70 -8.07 -10.55
C HIS A 325 -18.87 -8.49 -9.37
N PHE A 326 -18.39 -7.54 -8.57
CA PHE A 326 -17.88 -7.84 -7.25
C PHE A 326 -18.17 -6.74 -6.25
N THR A 327 -18.31 -7.12 -4.98
CA THR A 327 -18.44 -6.17 -3.87
C THR A 327 -17.16 -6.16 -3.04
N ALA A 328 -16.83 -5.03 -2.43
CA ALA A 328 -15.70 -4.93 -1.50
C ALA A 328 -15.97 -3.87 -0.44
N ARG A 329 -15.54 -4.13 0.80
CA ARG A 329 -15.68 -3.23 1.93
C ARG A 329 -14.42 -2.43 2.15
N PHE A 330 -14.57 -1.14 2.41
CA PHE A 330 -13.46 -0.22 2.69
C PHE A 330 -13.79 0.67 3.87
N GLY A 331 -12.77 1.08 4.62
CA GLY A 331 -12.90 2.18 5.57
C GLY A 331 -12.98 3.52 4.83
N VAL A 332 -13.66 4.51 5.39
CA VAL A 332 -13.69 5.88 4.85
C VAL A 332 -12.66 6.72 5.59
N ALA A 333 -11.79 7.43 4.85
CA ALA A 333 -10.81 8.32 5.46
C ALA A 333 -11.51 9.47 6.22
N LYS A 334 -11.04 9.77 7.44
CA LYS A 334 -11.70 10.70 8.39
C LYS A 334 -11.70 12.17 7.95
N GLU A 335 -10.85 12.53 7.00
CA GLU A 335 -10.92 13.82 6.33
C GLU A 335 -11.09 13.56 4.84
N PRO A 336 -12.23 13.94 4.23
CA PRO A 336 -12.20 14.19 2.81
C PRO A 336 -11.21 15.34 2.66
N SER A 337 -10.07 15.08 2.02
CA SER A 337 -9.25 16.14 1.46
C SER A 337 -10.17 16.96 0.56
N ARG A 338 -10.76 18.02 1.12
CA ARG A 338 -11.49 19.05 0.39
C ARG A 338 -10.45 19.89 -0.33
N THR A 339 -9.70 19.26 -1.23
CA THR A 339 -8.69 19.91 -2.03
C THR A 339 -9.35 20.44 -3.28
N CYS A 340 -9.46 21.77 -3.34
CA CYS A 340 -9.60 22.58 -4.54
C CYS A 340 -10.85 22.45 -5.44
N GLU A 341 -11.60 21.35 -5.46
CA GLU A 341 -12.71 21.15 -6.41
C GLU A 341 -13.94 22.06 -6.15
N SER A 342 -14.22 22.39 -4.89
CA SER A 342 -15.43 23.13 -4.53
C SER A 342 -15.44 24.60 -4.99
N THR A 343 -14.29 25.22 -5.23
CA THR A 343 -14.20 26.64 -5.60
C THR A 343 -14.27 26.83 -7.12
N THR A 344 -13.72 25.88 -7.90
CA THR A 344 -13.75 25.87 -9.37
C THR A 344 -15.12 25.47 -9.92
N LEU A 345 -15.82 24.54 -9.27
CA LEU A 345 -17.19 24.13 -9.66
C LEU A 345 -18.21 25.27 -9.56
N ILE A 346 -18.00 26.24 -8.66
CA ILE A 346 -18.91 27.39 -8.49
C ILE A 346 -18.88 28.32 -9.71
N ASN A 347 -17.71 28.48 -10.36
CA ASN A 347 -17.56 29.33 -11.55
C ASN A 347 -18.05 28.67 -12.85
N MET A 348 -18.33 27.36 -12.84
CA MET A 348 -18.73 26.59 -14.02
C MET A 348 -20.23 26.26 -14.06
N ALA A 349 -20.96 26.53 -12.98
CA ALA A 349 -22.37 26.22 -12.86
C ALA A 349 -23.20 26.99 -13.91
N GLY A 350 -23.99 26.26 -14.71
CA GLY A 350 -24.88 26.80 -15.72
C GLY A 350 -24.26 27.06 -17.10
N ALA A 351 -22.94 26.83 -17.28
CA ALA A 351 -22.29 26.95 -18.58
C ALA A 351 -22.82 25.87 -19.55
N PRO A 352 -23.23 26.24 -20.78
CA PRO A 352 -23.64 25.27 -21.78
C PRO A 352 -22.41 24.64 -22.44
N VAL A 353 -22.43 23.32 -22.60
CA VAL A 353 -21.33 22.53 -23.16
C VAL A 353 -21.88 21.64 -24.26
N LEU A 354 -21.34 21.73 -25.47
CA LEU A 354 -21.71 20.81 -26.55
C LEU A 354 -20.78 19.59 -26.51
N VAL A 355 -21.35 18.39 -26.42
CA VAL A 355 -20.64 17.11 -26.47
C VAL A 355 -20.96 16.43 -27.79
N VAL A 356 -19.92 16.09 -28.54
CA VAL A 356 -20.03 15.43 -29.85
C VAL A 356 -19.20 14.15 -29.81
N ASP A 357 -19.87 13.01 -29.88
CA ASP A 357 -19.25 11.68 -29.87
C ASP A 357 -20.24 10.72 -30.55
N ASP A 358 -19.76 9.78 -31.37
CA ASP A 358 -20.60 8.83 -32.11
C ASP A 358 -21.05 7.65 -31.24
N ASN A 359 -20.31 7.34 -30.16
CA ASN A 359 -20.65 6.31 -29.20
C ASN A 359 -21.69 6.82 -28.17
N ALA A 360 -22.83 6.11 -28.08
CA ALA A 360 -23.93 6.47 -27.20
C ALA A 360 -23.57 6.38 -25.70
N THR A 361 -22.71 5.44 -25.32
CA THR A 361 -22.22 5.26 -23.95
C THR A 361 -21.29 6.41 -23.54
N ASN A 362 -20.37 6.83 -24.42
CA ASN A 362 -19.54 8.03 -24.21
C ASN A 362 -20.39 9.29 -24.04
N ARG A 363 -21.37 9.51 -24.94
CA ARG A 363 -22.30 10.65 -24.84
C ARG A 363 -23.04 10.67 -23.52
N ARG A 364 -23.56 9.52 -23.07
CA ARG A 364 -24.25 9.38 -21.78
C ARG A 364 -23.30 9.71 -20.63
N LEU A 365 -22.12 9.11 -20.61
CA LEU A 365 -21.13 9.28 -19.54
C LEU A 365 -20.71 10.75 -19.39
N LEU A 366 -20.35 11.41 -20.49
CA LEU A 366 -19.97 12.82 -20.51
C LEU A 366 -21.12 13.73 -20.08
N ARG A 367 -22.35 13.45 -20.54
CA ARG A 367 -23.55 14.17 -20.11
C ARG A 367 -23.75 14.06 -18.59
N ASP A 368 -23.69 12.85 -18.05
CA ASP A 368 -23.92 12.60 -16.63
C ASP A 368 -22.83 13.27 -15.76
N MET A 369 -21.56 13.24 -16.19
CA MET A 369 -20.46 13.99 -15.56
C MET A 369 -20.71 15.51 -15.56
N LEU A 370 -21.08 16.09 -16.72
CA LEU A 370 -21.32 17.53 -16.85
C LEU A 370 -22.53 18.01 -16.04
N ILE A 371 -23.62 17.22 -16.00
CA ILE A 371 -24.79 17.51 -15.14
C ILE A 371 -24.38 17.55 -13.67
N ASN A 372 -23.55 16.60 -13.23
CA ASN A 372 -23.06 16.55 -11.85
C ASN A 372 -22.20 17.76 -11.48
N TRP A 373 -21.46 18.32 -12.45
CA TRP A 373 -20.75 19.59 -12.31
C TRP A 373 -21.66 20.83 -12.46
N ARG A 374 -22.99 20.63 -12.52
CA ARG A 374 -24.01 21.67 -12.68
C ARG A 374 -23.90 22.45 -14.00
N MET A 375 -23.27 21.87 -15.02
CA MET A 375 -23.25 22.42 -16.38
C MET A 375 -24.50 22.00 -17.17
N LYS A 376 -24.72 22.61 -18.34
CA LYS A 376 -25.84 22.29 -19.24
C LYS A 376 -25.32 21.59 -20.50
N PRO A 377 -25.19 20.25 -20.52
CA PRO A 377 -24.72 19.55 -21.70
C PRO A 377 -25.80 19.51 -22.80
N ILE A 378 -25.37 19.79 -24.02
CA ILE A 378 -26.08 19.51 -25.27
C ILE A 378 -25.33 18.37 -25.94
N VAL A 379 -26.00 17.28 -26.30
CA VAL A 379 -25.35 16.11 -26.92
C VAL A 379 -25.68 16.03 -28.41
N ALA A 380 -24.68 15.71 -29.23
CA ALA A 380 -24.82 15.46 -30.66
C ALA A 380 -24.13 14.14 -31.03
N GLU A 381 -24.76 13.37 -31.92
CA GLU A 381 -24.29 12.05 -32.35
C GLU A 381 -23.38 12.07 -33.59
N SER A 382 -23.27 13.22 -34.26
CA SER A 382 -22.46 13.39 -35.46
C SER A 382 -21.97 14.82 -35.61
N GLY A 383 -20.96 15.02 -36.46
CA GLY A 383 -20.46 16.36 -36.79
C GLY A 383 -21.52 17.29 -37.40
N GLU A 384 -22.41 16.76 -38.25
CA GLU A 384 -23.51 17.55 -38.82
C GLU A 384 -24.53 17.97 -37.75
N ALA A 385 -24.92 17.05 -36.87
CA ALA A 385 -25.81 17.33 -35.75
C ALA A 385 -25.20 18.36 -34.79
N ALA A 386 -23.88 18.31 -34.58
CA ALA A 386 -23.15 19.29 -33.80
C ALA A 386 -23.21 20.68 -34.42
N LEU A 387 -22.93 20.82 -35.71
CA LEU A 387 -23.02 22.10 -36.41
C LEU A 387 -24.44 22.67 -36.41
N ALA A 388 -25.47 21.81 -36.56
CA ALA A 388 -26.86 22.23 -36.45
C ALA A 388 -27.22 22.72 -35.04
N ALA A 389 -26.73 22.04 -34.00
CA ALA A 389 -26.90 22.46 -32.61
C ALA A 389 -26.20 23.80 -32.32
N LEU A 390 -24.99 24.01 -32.85
CA LEU A 390 -24.27 25.29 -32.75
C LEU A 390 -25.07 26.43 -33.38
N ARG A 391 -25.55 26.26 -34.61
CA ARG A 391 -26.38 27.27 -35.32
C ARG A 391 -27.62 27.65 -34.52
N LYS A 392 -28.35 26.66 -34.01
CA LYS A 392 -29.56 26.88 -33.19
C LYS A 392 -29.27 27.68 -31.91
N THR A 393 -28.10 27.49 -31.32
CA THR A 393 -27.70 28.16 -30.08
C THR A 393 -27.19 29.59 -30.34
N CYS A 394 -26.56 29.81 -31.49
CA CYS A 394 -26.25 31.16 -31.99
C CYS A 394 -27.52 31.97 -32.29
N GLU A 395 -28.54 31.35 -32.89
CA GLU A 395 -29.85 31.96 -33.15
C GLU A 395 -30.58 32.38 -31.86
N SER A 396 -30.43 31.61 -30.79
CA SER A 396 -31.00 31.93 -29.47
C SER A 396 -30.18 32.92 -28.63
N ARG A 397 -29.03 33.41 -29.15
CA ARG A 397 -28.04 34.26 -28.44
C ARG A 397 -27.52 33.66 -27.13
N GLU A 398 -27.56 32.34 -26.98
CA GLU A 398 -26.87 31.66 -25.88
C GLU A 398 -25.39 31.49 -26.27
N ALA A 399 -24.47 31.96 -25.42
CA ALA A 399 -23.05 31.76 -25.66
C ALA A 399 -22.73 30.27 -25.38
N LEU A 400 -22.13 29.57 -26.35
CA LEU A 400 -21.53 28.26 -26.15
C LEU A 400 -20.03 28.42 -25.89
N PRO A 401 -19.59 28.51 -24.63
CA PRO A 401 -18.19 28.71 -24.33
C PRO A 401 -17.35 27.45 -24.58
N LEU A 402 -17.95 26.25 -24.68
CA LEU A 402 -17.20 24.99 -24.68
C LEU A 402 -17.81 23.91 -25.58
N VAL A 403 -16.96 23.27 -26.39
CA VAL A 403 -17.29 22.10 -27.21
C VAL A 403 -16.30 20.98 -26.94
N LEU A 404 -16.80 19.81 -26.54
CA LEU A 404 -16.06 18.55 -26.45
C LEU A 404 -16.29 17.77 -27.74
N LEU A 405 -15.23 17.50 -28.51
CA LEU A 405 -15.29 16.84 -29.82
C LEU A 405 -14.53 15.53 -29.80
N ASP A 406 -15.18 14.41 -30.15
CA ASP A 406 -14.47 13.19 -30.50
C ASP A 406 -13.73 13.36 -31.83
N ALA A 407 -12.44 13.05 -31.83
CA ALA A 407 -11.58 13.10 -33.00
C ALA A 407 -12.00 12.11 -34.08
N HIS A 408 -12.49 10.93 -33.69
CA HIS A 408 -12.82 9.85 -34.61
C HIS A 408 -14.32 9.60 -34.61
N MET A 409 -15.00 10.10 -35.64
CA MET A 409 -16.42 9.83 -35.88
C MET A 409 -16.62 9.41 -37.35
N PRO A 410 -17.61 8.57 -37.66
CA PRO A 410 -17.96 8.24 -39.03
C PRO A 410 -18.43 9.48 -39.80
N ASP A 411 -18.23 9.44 -41.12
CA ASP A 411 -18.53 10.49 -42.11
C ASP A 411 -17.77 11.82 -41.94
N MET A 412 -17.97 12.51 -40.81
CA MET A 412 -17.36 13.79 -40.49
C MET A 412 -16.57 13.70 -39.18
N ASP A 413 -15.24 13.63 -39.29
CA ASP A 413 -14.32 13.53 -38.15
C ASP A 413 -14.33 14.80 -37.26
N GLY A 414 -13.92 14.68 -36.00
CA GLY A 414 -13.91 15.81 -35.07
C GLY A 414 -13.02 16.97 -35.52
N PHE A 415 -11.98 16.66 -36.29
CA PHE A 415 -11.10 17.68 -36.87
C PHE A 415 -11.80 18.49 -37.96
N ALA A 416 -12.61 17.86 -38.82
CA ALA A 416 -13.42 18.57 -39.81
C ALA A 416 -14.46 19.46 -39.13
N VAL A 417 -15.05 19.03 -38.02
CA VAL A 417 -15.96 19.86 -37.22
C VAL A 417 -15.22 21.08 -36.66
N ALA A 418 -14.04 20.88 -36.08
CA ALA A 418 -13.22 21.97 -35.57
C ALA A 418 -12.77 22.96 -36.67
N GLU A 419 -12.44 22.48 -37.86
CA GLU A 419 -12.13 23.31 -39.03
C GLU A 419 -13.32 24.17 -39.47
N GLU A 420 -14.51 23.59 -39.51
CA GLU A 420 -15.73 24.31 -39.93
C GLU A 420 -16.17 25.35 -38.89
N ILE A 421 -16.01 25.03 -37.60
CA ILE A 421 -16.22 25.96 -36.50
C ILE A 421 -15.29 27.17 -36.64
N LYS A 422 -14.02 26.94 -36.98
CA LYS A 422 -13.02 28.00 -37.14
C LYS A 422 -13.24 28.87 -38.38
N LYS A 423 -13.72 28.28 -39.49
CA LYS A 423 -14.03 29.00 -40.73
C LYS A 423 -15.23 29.92 -40.59
N THR A 424 -16.17 29.60 -39.70
CA THR A 424 -17.42 30.33 -39.55
C THR A 424 -17.27 31.42 -38.47
N PRO A 425 -17.32 32.72 -38.83
CA PRO A 425 -17.11 33.82 -37.88
C PRO A 425 -18.12 33.85 -36.72
N GLU A 426 -19.31 33.29 -36.95
CA GLU A 426 -20.40 33.20 -35.95
C GLU A 426 -20.03 32.30 -34.75
N PHE A 427 -19.05 31.41 -34.90
CA PHE A 427 -18.65 30.46 -33.84
C PHE A 427 -17.31 30.80 -33.18
N ALA A 428 -16.68 31.94 -33.53
CA ALA A 428 -15.32 32.31 -33.14
C ALA A 428 -15.10 32.50 -31.61
N GLY A 429 -16.14 32.44 -30.79
CA GLY A 429 -16.08 32.48 -29.33
C GLY A 429 -16.13 31.12 -28.62
N SER A 430 -16.19 30.01 -29.37
CA SER A 430 -16.32 28.66 -28.79
C SER A 430 -14.95 28.06 -28.47
N THR A 431 -14.72 27.65 -27.22
CA THR A 431 -13.50 26.95 -26.84
C THR A 431 -13.62 25.46 -27.18
N LEU A 432 -12.67 24.92 -27.94
CA LEU A 432 -12.68 23.53 -28.39
C LEU A 432 -11.77 22.67 -27.51
N ILE A 433 -12.27 21.52 -27.05
CA ILE A 433 -11.49 20.43 -26.45
C ILE A 433 -11.68 19.18 -27.30
N MET A 434 -10.58 18.54 -27.68
CA MET A 434 -10.59 17.33 -28.50
C MET A 434 -10.37 16.08 -27.64
N LEU A 435 -11.20 15.05 -27.85
CA LEU A 435 -11.13 13.75 -27.22
C LEU A 435 -10.67 12.74 -28.29
N THR A 436 -9.63 11.94 -28.03
CA THR A 436 -9.12 10.98 -29.03
C THR A 436 -8.83 9.64 -28.39
N SER A 437 -9.15 8.54 -29.08
CA SER A 437 -8.79 7.18 -28.64
C SER A 437 -7.29 6.89 -28.84
N SER A 438 -6.61 7.64 -29.72
CA SER A 438 -5.18 7.44 -30.02
C SER A 438 -4.33 8.67 -29.64
N GLY A 439 -3.33 8.48 -28.77
CA GLY A 439 -2.39 9.52 -28.34
C GLY A 439 -1.31 9.84 -29.38
N ARG A 440 -1.61 9.76 -30.69
CA ARG A 440 -0.63 9.87 -31.76
C ARG A 440 -0.07 11.29 -31.84
N THR A 441 1.25 11.39 -32.01
CA THR A 441 1.97 12.68 -32.15
C THR A 441 1.47 13.52 -33.32
N SER A 442 0.91 12.89 -34.37
CA SER A 442 0.28 13.57 -35.51
C SER A 442 -0.93 14.41 -35.11
N ASP A 443 -1.71 13.93 -34.16
CA ASP A 443 -3.01 14.48 -33.80
C ASP A 443 -2.83 15.73 -32.94
N ALA A 444 -1.81 15.71 -32.07
CA ALA A 444 -1.39 16.86 -31.26
C ALA A 444 -0.88 18.04 -32.11
N ALA A 445 -0.26 17.77 -33.27
CA ALA A 445 0.15 18.82 -34.21
C ALA A 445 -1.07 19.45 -34.90
N ARG A 446 -2.04 18.62 -35.32
CA ARG A 446 -3.29 19.07 -35.95
C ARG A 446 -4.15 19.88 -34.97
N CYS A 447 -4.27 19.46 -33.71
CA CYS A 447 -4.98 20.21 -32.66
C CYS A 447 -4.42 21.64 -32.47
N ARG A 448 -3.09 21.78 -32.46
CA ARG A 448 -2.43 23.09 -32.32
C ARG A 448 -2.68 24.01 -33.52
N ALA A 449 -2.66 23.48 -34.73
CA ALA A 449 -2.96 24.27 -35.94
C ALA A 449 -4.41 24.78 -35.96
N LEU A 450 -5.34 23.99 -35.40
CA LEU A 450 -6.75 24.33 -35.31
C LEU A 450 -7.08 25.27 -34.15
N GLY A 451 -6.18 25.45 -33.18
CA GLY A 451 -6.42 26.34 -32.02
C GLY A 451 -7.32 25.69 -30.97
N VAL A 452 -7.29 24.36 -30.88
CA VAL A 452 -7.95 23.59 -29.81
C VAL A 452 -7.27 23.92 -28.48
N ALA A 453 -8.05 24.23 -27.45
CA ALA A 453 -7.53 24.66 -26.15
C ALA A 453 -6.91 23.51 -25.35
N ALA A 454 -7.47 22.30 -25.44
CA ALA A 454 -6.94 21.11 -24.79
C ALA A 454 -7.24 19.85 -25.62
N TYR A 455 -6.37 18.84 -25.51
CA TYR A 455 -6.59 17.52 -26.11
C TYR A 455 -6.48 16.46 -25.00
N LEU A 456 -7.37 15.48 -25.01
CA LEU A 456 -7.43 14.40 -24.02
C LEU A 456 -7.51 13.04 -24.71
N THR A 457 -6.79 12.06 -24.16
CA THR A 457 -6.83 10.67 -24.64
C THR A 457 -7.88 9.87 -23.87
N LYS A 458 -8.71 9.10 -24.56
CA LYS A 458 -9.58 8.09 -23.95
C LYS A 458 -8.71 6.92 -23.43
N PRO A 459 -9.03 6.27 -22.30
CA PRO A 459 -10.20 6.47 -21.42
C PRO A 459 -10.10 7.78 -20.62
N LEU A 460 -11.21 8.53 -20.57
CA LEU A 460 -11.27 9.84 -19.90
C LEU A 460 -11.48 9.67 -18.40
N SER A 461 -10.60 10.28 -17.59
CA SER A 461 -10.82 10.40 -16.16
C SER A 461 -11.51 11.72 -15.82
N GLN A 462 -12.41 11.70 -14.82
CA GLN A 462 -13.14 12.88 -14.37
C GLN A 462 -12.19 14.04 -14.00
N ALA A 463 -11.09 13.74 -13.31
CA ALA A 463 -10.08 14.72 -12.93
C ALA A 463 -9.43 15.39 -14.15
N SER A 464 -8.93 14.60 -15.12
CA SER A 464 -8.30 15.15 -16.33
C SER A 464 -9.25 15.99 -17.18
N LEU A 465 -10.53 15.58 -17.26
CA LEU A 465 -11.55 16.35 -17.98
C LEU A 465 -11.86 17.66 -17.26
N LEU A 466 -12.01 17.63 -15.93
CA LEU A 466 -12.25 18.83 -15.13
C LEU A 466 -11.09 19.83 -15.22
N GLU A 467 -9.85 19.36 -15.16
CA GLU A 467 -8.64 20.18 -15.35
C GLU A 467 -8.61 20.83 -16.75
N ALA A 468 -8.92 20.06 -17.80
CA ALA A 468 -8.95 20.58 -19.16
C ALA A 468 -10.04 21.65 -19.33
N ILE A 469 -11.23 21.43 -18.76
CA ILE A 469 -12.36 22.37 -18.83
C ILE A 469 -12.05 23.64 -18.03
N THR A 470 -11.52 23.51 -16.82
CA THR A 470 -11.17 24.66 -15.97
C THR A 470 -10.04 25.49 -16.58
N GLY A 471 -9.02 24.85 -17.17
CA GLY A 471 -7.98 25.53 -17.93
C GLY A 471 -8.52 26.25 -19.17
N ALA A 472 -9.47 25.64 -19.87
CA ALA A 472 -10.13 26.20 -21.05
C ALA A 472 -11.05 27.39 -20.74
N LEU A 473 -11.77 27.35 -19.61
CA LEU A 473 -12.73 28.39 -19.19
C LEU A 473 -12.12 29.50 -18.32
N GLY A 474 -10.97 29.24 -17.67
CA GLY A 474 -10.27 30.18 -16.78
C GLY A 474 -9.28 31.13 -17.48
N ALA A 475 -8.97 30.90 -18.76
CA ALA A 475 -7.94 31.65 -19.48
C ALA A 475 -8.50 32.84 -20.28
N SER A 476 -8.34 34.05 -19.72
CA SER A 476 -8.01 35.24 -20.55
C SER A 476 -6.66 34.96 -21.23
N PRO A 477 -6.42 35.39 -22.50
CA PRO A 477 -5.21 35.07 -23.23
C PRO A 477 -4.01 35.81 -22.63
N LEU A 478 -3.44 35.25 -21.57
CA LEU A 478 -2.07 35.53 -21.17
C LEU A 478 -1.17 34.65 -22.02
N ALA A 479 -0.42 35.34 -22.89
CA ALA A 479 0.61 34.76 -23.73
C ALA A 479 1.56 33.85 -22.92
N GLY A 480 1.86 32.68 -23.48
CA GLY A 480 3.09 31.94 -23.18
C GLY A 480 3.06 31.07 -21.92
N GLY A 481 2.40 29.91 -22.00
CA GLY A 481 2.47 28.88 -20.98
C GLY A 481 2.14 27.51 -21.56
N ALA A 482 2.90 27.09 -22.57
CA ALA A 482 2.84 25.73 -23.07
C ALA A 482 3.23 24.78 -21.93
N ASN A 483 2.26 24.06 -21.36
CA ASN A 483 2.53 22.81 -20.67
C ASN A 483 2.81 21.74 -21.74
N SER A 484 3.92 21.95 -22.43
CA SER A 484 4.62 20.92 -23.16
C SER A 484 5.17 20.00 -22.09
N ILE A 485 4.64 18.80 -21.98
CA ILE A 485 5.50 17.66 -21.65
C ILE A 485 6.55 17.68 -22.76
N LYS A 486 7.69 18.34 -22.50
CA LYS A 486 8.89 18.09 -23.27
C LYS A 486 9.15 16.59 -23.08
N PRO A 487 9.29 15.78 -24.15
CA PRO A 487 10.14 14.61 -24.00
C PRO A 487 11.50 15.20 -23.65
N SER A 488 11.93 15.04 -22.40
CA SER A 488 13.28 15.41 -22.00
C SER A 488 14.24 14.42 -22.66
N CYS A 489 14.47 14.60 -23.96
CA CYS A 489 15.73 14.21 -24.56
C CYS A 489 16.83 14.96 -23.79
N GLU A 490 17.66 14.17 -23.12
CA GLU A 490 19.10 14.38 -23.02
C GLU A 490 19.51 15.79 -22.56
N GLN A 491 19.27 16.08 -21.28
CA GLN A 491 20.12 17.05 -20.60
C GLN A 491 21.43 16.36 -20.27
N ASN A 492 22.43 16.70 -21.08
CA ASN A 492 23.86 16.47 -20.94
C ASN A 492 24.30 16.54 -19.45
N GLN A 493 24.32 15.40 -18.77
CA GLN A 493 25.00 15.28 -17.48
C GLN A 493 26.50 15.23 -17.76
N ALA A 494 27.31 15.86 -16.90
CA ALA A 494 28.75 15.68 -17.00
C ALA A 494 29.07 14.17 -16.88
N PRO A 495 30.01 13.64 -17.70
CA PRO A 495 30.42 12.25 -17.59
C PRO A 495 30.96 12.01 -16.17
N LEU A 496 30.44 10.98 -15.51
CA LEU A 496 30.84 10.59 -14.15
C LEU A 496 31.60 9.28 -14.24
N LYS A 497 32.57 9.09 -13.35
CA LYS A 497 33.24 7.81 -13.17
C LYS A 497 32.62 7.07 -11.98
N ILE A 498 31.88 6.01 -12.27
CA ILE A 498 31.05 5.28 -11.31
C ILE A 498 31.70 3.92 -11.02
N LEU A 499 31.81 3.56 -9.74
CA LEU A 499 32.19 2.21 -9.33
C LEU A 499 30.93 1.40 -9.05
N LEU A 500 30.75 0.27 -9.74
CA LEU A 500 29.67 -0.67 -9.53
C LEU A 500 30.20 -1.91 -8.80
N ALA A 501 29.67 -2.19 -7.61
CA ALA A 501 29.93 -3.42 -6.88
C ALA A 501 28.67 -4.30 -6.91
N GLU A 502 28.71 -5.40 -7.67
CA GLU A 502 27.61 -6.34 -7.89
C GLU A 502 28.21 -7.71 -8.17
N ASP A 503 27.68 -8.79 -7.60
CA ASP A 503 28.23 -10.14 -7.74
C ASP A 503 27.69 -10.91 -8.96
N ASN A 504 26.53 -10.50 -9.46
CA ASN A 504 25.87 -11.14 -10.59
C ASN A 504 26.29 -10.50 -11.94
N PRO A 505 26.97 -11.24 -12.84
CA PRO A 505 27.47 -10.69 -14.11
C PRO A 505 26.36 -10.18 -15.05
N VAL A 506 25.13 -10.70 -14.93
CA VAL A 506 23.98 -10.22 -15.71
C VAL A 506 23.53 -8.84 -15.22
N ASN A 507 23.47 -8.64 -13.90
CA ASN A 507 23.13 -7.35 -13.30
C ASN A 507 24.24 -6.31 -13.53
N GLN A 508 25.50 -6.74 -13.47
CA GLN A 508 26.65 -5.90 -13.84
C GLN A 508 26.49 -5.36 -15.26
N GLN A 509 26.25 -6.25 -16.23
CA GLN A 509 26.11 -5.87 -17.63
C GLN A 509 24.92 -4.92 -17.86
N LEU A 510 23.81 -5.10 -17.14
CA LEU A 510 22.65 -4.21 -17.19
C LEU A 510 22.98 -2.79 -16.72
N VAL A 511 23.57 -2.65 -15.54
CA VAL A 511 23.88 -1.34 -14.94
C VAL A 511 24.99 -0.63 -15.72
N VAL A 512 26.01 -1.37 -16.17
CA VAL A 512 27.08 -0.83 -17.02
C VAL A 512 26.51 -0.29 -18.32
N THR A 513 25.73 -1.09 -19.05
CA THR A 513 25.17 -0.67 -20.35
C THR A 513 24.29 0.57 -20.20
N LEU A 514 23.50 0.65 -19.13
CA LEU A 514 22.61 1.76 -18.86
C LEU A 514 23.36 3.07 -18.57
N LEU A 515 24.42 3.01 -17.77
CA LEU A 515 25.21 4.18 -17.38
C LEU A 515 26.13 4.64 -18.52
N GLU A 516 26.73 3.71 -19.26
CA GLU A 516 27.56 4.01 -20.44
C GLU A 516 26.75 4.67 -21.56
N LYS A 517 25.52 4.21 -21.82
CA LYS A 517 24.59 4.87 -22.77
C LYS A 517 24.27 6.31 -22.40
N ARG A 518 24.47 6.72 -21.15
CA ARG A 518 24.28 8.09 -20.66
C ARG A 518 25.58 8.88 -20.55
N GLY A 519 26.68 8.33 -21.07
CA GLY A 519 27.98 8.98 -21.12
C GLY A 519 28.80 8.86 -19.83
N HIS A 520 28.39 8.04 -18.87
CA HIS A 520 29.20 7.76 -17.67
C HIS A 520 30.19 6.63 -17.95
N SER A 521 31.33 6.66 -17.25
CA SER A 521 32.31 5.57 -17.26
C SER A 521 32.07 4.69 -16.04
N VAL A 522 31.95 3.37 -16.22
CA VAL A 522 31.68 2.43 -15.12
C VAL A 522 32.85 1.47 -14.95
N ALA A 523 33.36 1.34 -13.72
CA ALA A 523 34.26 0.25 -13.33
C ALA A 523 33.49 -0.78 -12.50
N VAL A 524 33.72 -2.06 -12.71
CA VAL A 524 32.95 -3.16 -12.09
C VAL A 524 33.81 -3.91 -11.08
N ALA A 525 33.27 -4.15 -9.89
CA ALA A 525 33.83 -5.00 -8.84
C ALA A 525 32.86 -6.15 -8.51
N ASP A 526 33.38 -7.37 -8.44
CA ASP A 526 32.57 -8.58 -8.27
C ASP A 526 32.18 -8.86 -6.81
N ASN A 527 32.73 -8.10 -5.85
CA ASN A 527 32.39 -8.17 -4.42
C ASN A 527 32.83 -6.90 -3.67
N GLY A 528 32.42 -6.78 -2.40
CA GLY A 528 32.74 -5.63 -1.56
C GLY A 528 34.24 -5.41 -1.33
N ARG A 529 35.03 -6.49 -1.27
CA ARG A 529 36.48 -6.42 -1.07
C ARG A 529 37.18 -5.78 -2.27
N LEU A 530 36.86 -6.25 -3.47
CA LEU A 530 37.38 -5.70 -4.73
C LEU A 530 36.94 -4.26 -4.95
N ALA A 531 35.75 -3.88 -4.47
CA ALA A 531 35.29 -2.50 -4.53
C ALA A 531 36.19 -1.58 -3.67
N VAL A 532 36.52 -2.03 -2.45
CA VAL A 532 37.44 -1.31 -1.54
C VAL A 532 38.87 -1.24 -2.13
N GLU A 533 39.38 -2.32 -2.71
CA GLU A 533 40.71 -2.34 -3.37
C GLU A 533 40.78 -1.40 -4.57
N ARG A 534 39.73 -1.34 -5.41
CA ARG A 534 39.70 -0.43 -6.55
C ARG A 534 39.64 1.04 -6.17
N LEU A 535 39.02 1.36 -5.03
CA LEU A 535 39.05 2.72 -4.48
C LEU A 535 40.44 3.15 -4.00
N GLU A 536 41.37 2.22 -3.77
CA GLU A 536 42.78 2.55 -3.47
C GLU A 536 43.57 2.88 -4.73
N ALA A 537 43.23 2.24 -5.85
CA ALA A 537 43.94 2.38 -7.12
C ALA A 537 43.43 3.58 -7.94
N GLU A 538 42.15 3.90 -7.84
CA GLU A 538 41.46 4.84 -8.73
C GLU A 538 40.45 5.73 -7.98
N SER A 539 40.27 6.96 -8.46
CA SER A 539 39.23 7.87 -7.98
C SER A 539 37.91 7.66 -8.73
N PHE A 540 36.80 7.76 -8.01
CA PHE A 540 35.43 7.64 -8.52
C PHE A 540 34.54 8.77 -7.98
N ASP A 541 33.55 9.17 -8.76
CA ASP A 541 32.59 10.24 -8.42
C ASP A 541 31.35 9.70 -7.69
N LEU A 542 31.07 8.40 -7.82
CA LEU A 542 29.91 7.72 -7.25
C LEU A 542 30.17 6.22 -7.12
N ILE A 543 29.63 5.60 -6.07
CA ILE A 543 29.65 4.15 -5.88
C ILE A 543 28.20 3.62 -5.87
N LEU A 544 27.91 2.63 -6.70
CA LEU A 544 26.72 1.79 -6.63
C LEU A 544 27.11 0.48 -5.95
N MET A 545 26.55 0.22 -4.77
CA MET A 545 26.96 -0.88 -3.90
C MET A 545 25.80 -1.85 -3.67
N ASP A 546 25.93 -3.09 -4.12
CA ASP A 546 25.00 -4.15 -3.73
C ASP A 546 25.13 -4.45 -2.22
N VAL A 547 24.01 -4.57 -1.52
CA VAL A 547 24.00 -4.86 -0.08
C VAL A 547 24.41 -6.31 0.19
N GLN A 548 24.02 -7.24 -0.68
CA GLN A 548 24.24 -8.67 -0.50
C GLN A 548 25.25 -9.19 -1.52
N MET A 549 26.50 -9.37 -1.11
CA MET A 549 27.57 -9.94 -1.93
C MET A 549 28.36 -10.99 -1.15
N PRO A 550 28.94 -12.01 -1.81
CA PRO A 550 29.82 -12.97 -1.17
C PRO A 550 31.14 -12.32 -0.69
N GLU A 551 31.78 -12.97 0.28
CA GLU A 551 33.04 -12.58 0.93
C GLU A 551 33.03 -11.32 1.82
N MET A 552 32.55 -10.20 1.29
CA MET A 552 32.41 -8.93 2.01
C MET A 552 31.13 -8.28 1.54
N ASP A 553 30.20 -8.08 2.46
CA ASP A 553 28.89 -7.52 2.13
C ASP A 553 28.96 -6.01 1.90
N GLY A 554 27.90 -5.42 1.34
CA GLY A 554 27.88 -4.00 1.00
C GLY A 554 27.92 -3.07 2.22
N LEU A 555 27.46 -3.53 3.38
CA LEU A 555 27.48 -2.74 4.64
C LEU A 555 28.90 -2.74 5.23
N GLU A 556 29.57 -3.89 5.24
CA GLU A 556 30.97 -4.06 5.64
C GLU A 556 31.91 -3.28 4.73
N ALA A 557 31.70 -3.33 3.42
CA ALA A 557 32.45 -2.54 2.44
C ALA A 557 32.25 -1.03 2.66
N THR A 558 31.01 -0.59 2.90
CA THR A 558 30.71 0.82 3.20
C THR A 558 31.41 1.28 4.47
N ALA A 559 31.35 0.48 5.55
CA ALA A 559 32.02 0.80 6.80
C ALA A 559 33.55 0.95 6.60
N ALA A 560 34.17 0.06 5.81
CA ALA A 560 35.58 0.13 5.47
C ALA A 560 35.92 1.40 4.66
N ILE A 561 35.07 1.82 3.72
CA ILE A 561 35.23 3.04 2.93
C ILE A 561 35.12 4.28 3.82
N ARG A 562 34.10 4.36 4.69
CA ARG A 562 33.88 5.51 5.59
C ARG A 562 34.99 5.69 6.62
N LEU A 563 35.56 4.60 7.14
CA LEU A 563 36.70 4.67 8.06
C LEU A 563 37.96 5.25 7.40
N ARG A 564 38.12 5.08 6.09
CA ARG A 564 39.22 5.65 5.30
C ARG A 564 39.01 7.13 4.99
N GLU A 565 37.78 7.55 4.74
CA GLU A 565 37.44 8.98 4.56
C GLU A 565 37.78 9.80 5.81
N GLN A 566 37.58 9.23 7.00
CA GLN A 566 38.00 9.86 8.26
C GLN A 566 39.53 10.04 8.38
N ALA A 567 40.33 9.27 7.63
CA ALA A 567 41.78 9.36 7.59
C ALA A 567 42.32 10.39 6.56
N GLY A 568 41.45 11.15 5.89
CA GLY A 568 41.82 12.28 5.03
C GLY A 568 41.41 12.18 3.56
N SER A 569 40.63 11.17 3.16
CA SER A 569 40.10 11.04 1.80
C SER A 569 38.81 11.84 1.60
N SER A 570 38.56 12.33 0.39
CA SER A 570 37.30 13.01 0.04
C SER A 570 36.12 12.05 0.13
N ARG A 571 34.97 12.55 0.58
CA ARG A 571 33.75 11.75 0.75
C ARG A 571 33.12 11.43 -0.61
N ILE A 572 33.02 10.16 -0.95
CA ILE A 572 32.39 9.70 -2.20
C ILE A 572 30.94 9.28 -1.90
N PRO A 573 29.94 9.73 -2.66
CA PRO A 573 28.57 9.29 -2.49
C PRO A 573 28.42 7.77 -2.74
N ILE A 574 27.73 7.05 -1.83
CA ILE A 574 27.45 5.60 -1.96
C ILE A 574 25.93 5.39 -2.03
N ILE A 575 25.46 4.76 -3.10
CA ILE A 575 24.06 4.36 -3.29
C ILE A 575 23.95 2.84 -3.10
N ALA A 576 23.14 2.43 -2.13
CA ALA A 576 22.81 1.03 -1.88
C ALA A 576 21.91 0.45 -2.98
N MET A 577 22.13 -0.79 -3.38
CA MET A 577 21.19 -1.58 -4.19
C MET A 577 20.66 -2.72 -3.31
N THR A 578 19.37 -2.70 -2.94
CA THR A 578 18.79 -3.66 -1.98
C THR A 578 17.56 -4.39 -2.54
N ALA A 579 17.37 -5.66 -2.19
CA ALA A 579 16.24 -6.49 -2.64
C ALA A 579 14.93 -6.27 -1.85
N TYR A 580 14.94 -5.55 -0.73
CA TYR A 580 13.73 -5.36 0.10
C TYR A 580 13.35 -3.88 0.28
N ASN A 581 12.05 -3.61 0.21
CA ASN A 581 11.45 -2.27 0.29
C ASN A 581 10.91 -1.90 1.68
N THR A 582 11.51 -2.44 2.77
CA THR A 582 11.05 -2.12 4.12
C THR A 582 11.80 -0.91 4.69
N LYS A 583 11.09 0.04 5.32
CA LYS A 583 11.69 1.23 5.97
C LYS A 583 12.89 0.89 6.86
N ARG A 584 12.83 -0.26 7.54
CA ARG A 584 13.85 -0.76 8.47
C ARG A 584 15.17 -1.13 7.80
N GLU A 585 15.17 -1.52 6.52
CA GLU A 585 16.42 -1.82 5.80
C GLU A 585 17.06 -0.58 5.17
N GLY A 586 16.24 0.37 4.73
CA GLY A 586 16.74 1.69 4.35
C GLY A 586 17.48 2.37 5.50
N GLU A 587 16.90 2.33 6.71
CA GLU A 587 17.54 2.81 7.95
C GLU A 587 18.91 2.16 8.19
N ARG A 588 19.03 0.84 8.02
CA ARG A 588 20.32 0.12 8.16
C ARG A 588 21.37 0.55 7.14
N CYS A 589 20.97 0.86 5.90
CA CYS A 589 21.89 1.36 4.87
C CYS A 589 22.41 2.77 5.21
N PHE A 590 21.54 3.65 5.74
CA PHE A 590 21.94 4.98 6.20
C PHE A 590 22.81 4.92 7.47
N GLU A 591 22.50 4.04 8.42
CA GLU A 591 23.31 3.81 9.63
C GLU A 591 24.73 3.34 9.30
N ALA A 592 24.88 2.49 8.26
CA ALA A 592 26.18 2.06 7.75
C ALA A 592 26.96 3.17 7.01
N GLY A 593 26.32 4.31 6.74
CA GLY A 593 26.92 5.48 6.11
C GLY A 593 26.71 5.59 4.59
N MET A 594 25.74 4.88 4.01
CA MET A 594 25.33 5.08 2.61
C MET A 594 24.50 6.35 2.47
N ASP A 595 24.58 7.02 1.32
CA ASP A 595 23.92 8.32 1.08
C ASP A 595 22.56 8.19 0.39
N GLY A 596 22.24 7.03 -0.19
CA GLY A 596 20.93 6.72 -0.76
C GLY A 596 20.75 5.23 -1.02
N TYR A 597 19.56 4.83 -1.45
CA TYR A 597 19.26 3.44 -1.82
C TYR A 597 18.36 3.37 -3.07
N VAL A 598 18.48 2.27 -3.78
CA VAL A 598 17.64 1.88 -4.93
C VAL A 598 17.22 0.43 -4.72
N SER A 599 15.92 0.17 -4.87
CA SER A 599 15.39 -1.19 -4.80
C SER A 599 15.76 -1.98 -6.06
N LYS A 600 16.15 -3.23 -5.88
CA LYS A 600 16.21 -4.25 -6.93
C LYS A 600 14.80 -4.84 -7.11
N PRO A 601 14.28 -4.97 -8.34
CA PRO A 601 14.94 -4.72 -9.62
C PRO A 601 15.12 -3.22 -9.90
N ILE A 602 16.28 -2.86 -10.46
CA ILE A 602 16.71 -1.49 -10.68
C ILE A 602 15.83 -0.84 -11.75
N SER A 603 14.94 0.05 -11.34
CA SER A 603 14.24 0.94 -12.27
C SER A 603 15.20 2.02 -12.78
N VAL A 604 15.34 2.10 -14.11
CA VAL A 604 16.19 3.10 -14.80
C VAL A 604 15.89 4.52 -14.33
N GLU A 605 14.62 4.86 -14.23
CA GLU A 605 14.18 6.19 -13.81
C GLU A 605 14.47 6.45 -12.33
N ALA A 606 14.29 5.43 -11.48
CA ALA A 606 14.55 5.54 -10.04
C ALA A 606 16.04 5.74 -9.76
N LEU A 607 16.91 4.93 -10.37
CA LEU A 607 18.37 5.04 -10.22
C LEU A 607 18.86 6.43 -10.65
N LEU A 608 18.46 6.89 -11.82
CA LEU A 608 18.86 8.21 -12.33
C LEU A 608 18.32 9.37 -11.47
N ARG A 609 17.14 9.22 -10.88
CA ARG A 609 16.57 10.21 -9.96
C ARG A 609 17.41 10.32 -8.69
N VAL A 610 17.78 9.18 -8.10
CA VAL A 610 18.62 9.14 -6.88
C VAL A 610 20.00 9.73 -7.17
N ILE A 611 20.62 9.38 -8.29
CA ILE A 611 21.92 9.94 -8.72
C ILE A 611 21.85 11.47 -8.85
N ARG A 612 20.81 12.01 -9.51
CA ARG A 612 20.63 13.46 -9.66
C ARG A 612 20.44 14.18 -8.33
N ASN A 613 19.61 13.62 -7.45
CA ASN A 613 19.31 14.24 -6.16
C ASN A 613 20.56 14.28 -5.26
N LEU A 614 21.37 13.22 -5.26
CA LEU A 614 22.60 13.18 -4.46
C LEU A 614 23.67 14.13 -5.00
N LEU A 615 23.92 14.13 -6.31
CA LEU A 615 24.98 14.97 -6.89
C LEU A 615 24.65 16.47 -6.84
N SER A 616 23.37 16.84 -6.91
CA SER A 616 22.95 18.24 -6.73
C SER A 616 23.12 18.75 -5.29
N GLY A 617 23.06 17.85 -4.29
CA GLY A 617 23.39 18.14 -2.89
C GLY A 617 24.89 18.34 -2.67
N TYR A 618 25.73 17.46 -3.23
CA TYR A 618 27.19 17.55 -3.10
C TYR A 618 27.81 18.73 -3.87
N ALA A 619 27.27 19.08 -5.06
CA ALA A 619 27.74 20.24 -5.83
C ALA A 619 27.52 21.60 -5.13
N LYS A 620 26.60 21.67 -4.15
CA LYS A 620 26.39 22.85 -3.29
C LYS A 620 27.38 22.90 -2.12
N GLN A 621 27.87 21.76 -1.63
CA GLN A 621 28.85 21.72 -0.53
C GLN A 621 30.28 22.07 -1.00
N ASP A 622 30.67 21.69 -2.21
CA ASP A 622 32.05 21.89 -2.70
C ASP A 622 32.35 23.32 -3.21
N ARG A 623 31.32 24.13 -3.49
CA ARG A 623 31.49 25.55 -3.88
C ARG A 623 31.59 26.52 -2.69
N GLY A 624 31.56 26.02 -1.45
CA GLY A 624 31.60 26.84 -0.22
C GLY A 624 32.99 27.17 0.31
N ALA A 625 34.06 26.57 -0.23
CA ALA A 625 35.39 26.62 0.36
C ALA A 625 36.39 27.51 -0.43
N GLU A 626 36.05 28.77 -0.72
CA GLU A 626 37.09 29.75 -1.08
C GLU A 626 36.83 31.15 -0.51
N LYS A 627 37.54 31.42 0.60
CA LYS A 627 37.94 32.71 1.21
C LYS A 627 36.99 33.91 1.08
N ARG A 628 36.26 34.21 2.17
CA ARG A 628 35.99 35.59 2.61
C ARG A 628 36.19 35.75 4.12
N ARG A 629 36.99 36.76 4.49
CA ARG A 629 37.27 37.18 5.88
C ARG A 629 36.03 37.82 6.53
N PRO A 630 35.91 37.81 7.88
CA PRO A 630 34.69 38.18 8.58
C PRO A 630 34.54 39.71 8.68
N GLY A 631 33.45 40.23 8.11
CA GLY A 631 32.93 41.56 8.39
C GLY A 631 31.65 41.41 9.22
N MET A 632 31.66 41.99 10.41
CA MET A 632 30.56 42.07 11.37
C MET A 632 29.31 42.70 10.72
N ALA A 633 28.21 41.94 10.59
CA ALA A 633 26.87 42.50 10.39
C ALA A 633 25.77 41.48 10.75
N THR A 634 25.01 41.80 11.81
CA THR A 634 23.61 41.47 12.11
C THR A 634 23.07 40.09 11.68
N VAL A 635 22.92 39.21 12.68
CA VAL A 635 22.25 37.91 12.59
C VAL A 635 20.77 38.11 12.20
N SER A 636 20.43 37.73 10.97
CA SER A 636 19.04 37.60 10.49
C SER A 636 18.55 36.16 10.77
N ALA A 637 17.26 36.03 11.09
CA ALA A 637 16.58 34.78 11.47
C ALA A 637 16.56 33.68 10.37
N ASP A 638 17.08 33.97 9.16
CA ASP A 638 17.19 33.01 8.05
C ASP A 638 18.41 32.07 8.11
N GLN A 639 19.33 32.24 9.07
CA GLN A 639 20.51 31.36 9.19
C GLN A 639 20.33 30.14 10.11
N VAL A 640 19.17 29.97 10.75
CA VAL A 640 18.93 28.91 11.75
C VAL A 640 18.02 27.79 11.21
N LEU A 641 17.23 28.06 10.16
CA LEU A 641 16.22 27.14 9.66
C LEU A 641 16.07 27.28 8.14
N ASP A 642 16.24 26.20 7.38
CA ASP A 642 15.95 26.20 5.94
C ASP A 642 14.43 26.07 5.72
N ARG A 643 13.75 27.22 5.77
CA ARG A 643 12.28 27.35 5.71
C ARG A 643 11.69 26.68 4.47
N SER A 644 12.40 26.77 3.35
CA SER A 644 12.04 26.21 2.05
C SER A 644 12.06 24.68 2.04
N GLU A 645 13.09 24.07 2.63
CA GLU A 645 13.24 22.60 2.66
C GLU A 645 12.23 21.95 3.61
N LEU A 646 11.91 22.59 4.73
CA LEU A 646 10.95 22.10 5.70
C LEU A 646 9.50 22.16 5.19
N LEU A 647 9.17 23.15 4.36
CA LEU A 647 7.86 23.24 3.69
C LEU A 647 7.76 22.28 2.49
N ALA A 648 8.85 22.07 1.74
CA ALA A 648 8.90 21.09 0.65
C ALA A 648 8.78 19.64 1.15
N PHE A 649 9.29 19.35 2.35
CA PHE A 649 9.13 18.04 2.99
C PHE A 649 7.68 17.76 3.45
N LEU A 650 6.86 18.81 3.60
CA LEU A 650 5.50 18.72 4.17
C LEU A 650 4.40 19.06 3.16
N ASP A 651 4.72 19.17 1.86
CA ASP A 651 3.77 19.49 0.78
C ASP A 651 2.86 20.71 1.07
N GLY A 652 3.33 21.65 1.90
CA GLY A 652 2.60 22.87 2.27
C GLY A 652 1.54 22.73 3.38
N ASP A 653 1.45 21.62 4.13
CA ASP A 653 0.51 21.48 5.26
C ASP A 653 1.00 22.19 6.54
N VAL A 654 0.55 23.44 6.69
CA VAL A 654 0.86 24.31 7.83
C VAL A 654 0.21 23.83 9.15
N GLN A 655 -0.92 23.09 9.10
CA GLN A 655 -1.56 22.58 10.32
C GLN A 655 -0.82 21.36 10.88
N PHE A 656 -0.33 20.49 10.01
CA PHE A 656 0.54 19.39 10.40
C PHE A 656 1.88 19.91 10.96
N LEU A 657 2.47 20.94 10.34
CA LEU A 657 3.65 21.62 10.88
C LEU A 657 3.42 22.14 12.30
N ARG A 658 2.28 22.79 12.58
CA ARG A 658 1.94 23.30 13.92
C ARG A 658 1.85 22.18 14.96
N ARG A 659 1.28 21.02 14.61
CA ARG A 659 1.22 19.83 15.49
C ARG A 659 2.61 19.24 15.76
N MET A 660 3.45 19.14 14.72
CA MET A 660 4.84 18.66 14.89
C MET A 660 5.68 19.61 15.73
N VAL A 661 5.55 20.93 15.55
CA VAL A 661 6.25 21.93 16.37
C VAL A 661 5.85 21.83 17.84
N GLN A 662 4.56 21.64 18.14
CA GLN A 662 4.08 21.42 19.51
C GLN A 662 4.63 20.13 20.13
N ALA A 663 4.64 19.03 19.38
CA ALA A 663 5.24 17.76 19.82
C ALA A 663 6.75 17.91 20.07
N PHE A 664 7.45 18.61 19.18
CA PHE A 664 8.87 18.90 19.30
C PHE A 664 9.19 19.75 20.55
N PHE A 665 8.39 20.76 20.86
CA PHE A 665 8.60 21.58 22.07
C PHE A 665 8.49 20.74 23.34
N LYS A 666 7.50 19.83 23.40
CA LYS A 666 7.35 18.90 24.53
C LYS A 666 8.57 17.98 24.67
N THR A 667 9.03 17.39 23.56
CA THR A 667 10.23 16.53 23.53
C THR A 667 11.51 17.28 23.94
N CYS A 668 11.66 18.54 23.54
CA CYS A 668 12.79 19.38 23.96
C CYS A 668 12.81 19.59 25.47
N ASP A 669 11.65 19.89 26.07
CA ASP A 669 11.56 20.16 27.51
C ASP A 669 11.85 18.91 28.33
N GLU A 670 11.30 17.76 27.91
CA GLU A 670 11.56 16.47 28.56
C GLU A 670 13.04 16.07 28.46
N SER A 671 13.63 16.22 27.27
CA SER A 671 15.02 15.80 27.02
C SER A 671 16.03 16.72 27.69
N THR A 672 15.80 18.03 27.71
CA THR A 672 16.68 18.99 28.44
C THR A 672 16.60 18.79 29.95
N SER A 673 15.43 18.42 30.50
CA SER A 673 15.32 18.05 31.93
C SER A 673 16.14 16.80 32.25
N HIS A 674 16.01 15.74 31.45
CA HIS A 674 16.75 14.50 31.63
C HIS A 674 18.27 14.70 31.48
N MET A 675 18.72 15.53 30.52
CA MET A 675 20.14 15.88 30.38
C MET A 675 20.67 16.64 31.60
N ARG A 676 19.89 17.57 32.15
CA ARG A 676 20.28 18.32 33.36
C ARG A 676 20.42 17.41 34.59
N GLU A 677 19.50 16.46 34.74
CA GLU A 677 19.58 15.44 35.80
C GLU A 677 20.77 14.50 35.61
N ALA A 678 21.03 14.06 34.37
CA ALA A 678 22.17 13.20 34.04
C ALA A 678 23.52 13.90 34.30
N ILE A 679 23.64 15.18 33.96
CA ILE A 679 24.85 15.99 34.25
C ILE A 679 25.03 16.15 35.77
N ALA A 680 23.96 16.43 36.52
CA ALA A 680 24.02 16.57 37.98
C ALA A 680 24.36 15.25 38.70
N ALA A 681 23.90 14.11 38.17
CA ALA A 681 24.19 12.78 38.68
C ALA A 681 25.54 12.21 38.20
N GLY A 682 26.20 12.86 37.24
CA GLY A 682 27.43 12.39 36.61
C GLY A 682 27.25 11.13 35.76
N ASP A 683 26.05 10.89 35.23
CA ASP A 683 25.69 9.69 34.48
C ASP A 683 25.83 9.93 32.97
N ALA A 684 27.02 9.62 32.45
CA ALA A 684 27.36 9.81 31.03
C ALA A 684 26.47 9.02 30.07
N LYS A 685 25.96 7.85 30.49
CA LYS A 685 25.13 7.01 29.63
C LYS A 685 23.73 7.60 29.47
N LYS A 686 23.11 8.06 30.56
CA LYS A 686 21.82 8.75 30.48
C LYS A 686 21.91 10.07 29.73
N LEU A 687 23.06 10.74 29.79
CA LEU A 687 23.31 11.94 29.00
C LEU A 687 23.37 11.63 27.50
N ASP A 688 24.06 10.56 27.10
CA ASP A 688 24.11 10.10 25.69
C ASP A 688 22.71 9.71 25.19
N ASP A 689 21.96 8.92 25.95
CA ASP A 689 20.61 8.47 25.58
C ASP A 689 19.65 9.66 25.39
N ALA A 690 19.68 10.63 26.31
CA ALA A 690 18.83 11.82 26.23
C ALA A 690 19.25 12.76 25.09
N ALA A 691 20.55 12.94 24.86
CA ALA A 691 21.08 13.73 23.76
C ALA A 691 20.71 13.10 22.41
N HIS A 692 20.85 11.78 22.28
CA HIS A 692 20.51 11.01 21.08
C HIS A 692 19.03 11.10 20.72
N PHE A 693 18.16 11.01 21.74
CA PHE A 693 16.73 11.17 21.54
C PHE A 693 16.36 12.58 21.04
N LEU A 694 16.97 13.62 21.60
CA LEU A 694 16.75 15.00 21.15
C LEU A 694 17.31 15.26 19.74
N LYS A 695 18.41 14.60 19.36
CA LYS A 695 19.01 14.69 18.02
C LYS A 695 18.05 14.24 16.94
N GLY A 696 17.39 13.09 17.15
CA GLY A 696 16.38 12.57 16.22
C GLY A 696 15.22 13.56 16.03
N ALA A 697 14.73 14.13 17.13
CA ALA A 697 13.67 15.13 17.08
C ALA A 697 14.10 16.44 16.39
N ALA A 698 15.32 16.93 16.66
CA ALA A 698 15.85 18.15 16.05
C ALA A 698 16.21 17.99 14.56
N GLY A 699 16.60 16.77 14.15
CA GLY A 699 16.86 16.41 12.76
C GLY A 699 15.61 16.52 11.87
N HIS A 700 14.45 16.11 12.38
CA HIS A 700 13.16 16.26 11.67
C HIS A 700 12.77 17.74 11.48
N MET A 701 13.17 18.61 12.40
CA MET A 701 12.91 20.06 12.32
C MET A 701 14.01 20.82 11.55
N LYS A 702 14.96 20.11 10.92
CA LYS A 702 16.07 20.68 10.13
C LYS A 702 16.91 21.72 10.89
N GLY A 703 17.00 21.60 12.22
CA GLY A 703 17.75 22.52 13.08
C GLY A 703 19.25 22.18 13.11
N THR A 704 19.98 22.52 12.05
CA THR A 704 21.40 22.13 11.86
C THR A 704 22.32 22.58 13.00
N ALA A 705 22.14 23.80 13.50
CA ALA A 705 22.89 24.33 14.63
C ALA A 705 22.64 23.53 15.93
N VAL A 706 21.38 23.16 16.20
CA VAL A 706 21.00 22.36 17.36
C VAL A 706 21.55 20.95 17.25
N VAL A 707 21.47 20.31 16.08
CA VAL A 707 22.02 18.97 15.84
C VAL A 707 23.54 18.96 16.05
N SER A 708 24.26 20.00 15.61
CA SER A 708 25.70 20.13 15.83
C SER A 708 26.06 20.28 17.31
N ALA A 709 25.31 21.07 18.07
CA ALA A 709 25.50 21.23 19.51
C ALA A 709 25.21 19.93 20.29
N ILE A 710 24.21 19.15 19.85
CA ILE A 710 23.91 17.83 20.43
C ILE A 710 25.03 16.82 20.14
N LEU A 711 25.56 16.80 18.92
CA LEU A 711 26.68 15.93 18.54
C LEU A 711 27.91 16.17 19.42
N THR A 712 28.26 17.44 19.66
CA THR A 712 29.40 17.76 20.54
C THR A 712 29.13 17.33 21.99
N LEU A 713 27.88 17.38 22.43
CA LEU A 713 27.47 16.91 23.77
C LEU A 713 27.50 15.38 23.88
N GLU A 714 27.07 14.63 22.85
CA GLU A 714 27.18 13.17 22.74
C GLU A 714 28.65 12.72 22.78
N GLU A 715 29.52 13.38 22.00
CA GLU A 715 30.96 13.07 21.97
C GLU A 715 31.62 13.28 23.33
N ASN A 716 31.25 14.34 24.06
CA ASN A 716 31.78 14.62 25.39
C ASN A 716 31.19 13.74 26.50
N ALA A 717 29.95 13.28 26.33
CA ALA A 717 29.38 12.24 27.19
C ALA A 717 30.13 10.91 27.02
N ARG A 718 30.43 10.53 25.76
CA ARG A 718 31.14 9.28 25.43
C ARG A 718 32.62 9.30 25.83
N SER A 719 33.27 10.46 25.75
CA SER A 719 34.67 10.63 26.18
C SER A 719 34.84 10.75 27.71
N GLY A 720 33.73 10.86 28.46
CA GLY A 720 33.73 10.95 29.92
C GLY A 720 34.12 12.33 30.48
N GLU A 721 34.23 13.35 29.63
CA GLU A 721 34.60 14.73 30.02
C GLU A 721 33.37 15.54 30.50
N LEU A 722 32.72 15.07 31.57
CA LEU A 722 31.49 15.66 32.13
C LEU A 722 31.63 17.13 32.58
N GLY A 723 32.85 17.59 32.86
CA GLY A 723 33.13 18.99 33.21
C GLY A 723 32.88 19.97 32.06
N LYS A 724 33.13 19.56 30.80
CA LYS A 724 32.86 20.37 29.59
C LYS A 724 31.42 20.23 29.11
N ALA A 725 30.77 19.11 29.44
CA ALA A 725 29.37 18.85 29.08
C ALA A 725 28.40 19.90 29.63
N ASN A 726 28.66 20.47 30.81
CA ASN A 726 27.79 21.50 31.40
C ASN A 726 27.84 22.85 30.67
N GLU A 727 29.03 23.26 30.19
CA GLU A 727 29.16 24.48 29.37
C GLU A 727 28.52 24.32 28.00
N GLN A 728 28.66 23.14 27.40
CA GLN A 728 28.04 22.83 26.11
C GLN A 728 26.54 22.60 26.19
N PHE A 729 26.05 22.05 27.31
CA PHE A 729 24.62 21.96 27.57
C PHE A 729 23.97 23.35 27.62
N ARG A 730 24.65 24.35 28.20
CA ARG A 730 24.18 25.74 28.16
C ARG A 730 24.18 26.33 26.74
N ALA A 731 25.18 25.99 25.91
CA ALA A 731 25.19 26.39 24.51
C ALA A 731 24.04 25.73 23.72
N LEU A 732 23.73 24.47 24.02
CA LEU A 732 22.58 23.76 23.47
C LEU A 732 21.25 24.40 23.89
N GLU A 733 21.07 24.76 25.17
CA GLU A 733 19.87 25.48 25.64
C GLU A 733 19.67 26.81 24.91
N TRP A 734 20.76 27.52 24.62
CA TRP A 734 20.73 28.77 23.85
C TRP A 734 20.28 28.56 22.41
N GLU A 735 20.84 27.59 21.71
CA GLU A 735 20.46 27.27 20.32
C GLU A 735 19.04 26.70 20.22
N LEU A 736 18.61 25.89 21.19
CA LEU A 736 17.22 25.42 21.30
C LEU A 736 16.24 26.58 21.49
N THR A 737 16.62 27.59 22.28
CA THR A 737 15.77 28.78 22.49
C THR A 737 15.60 29.56 21.18
N LYS A 738 16.67 29.73 20.40
CA LYS A 738 16.60 30.35 19.06
C LYS A 738 15.72 29.56 18.11
N LEU A 739 15.87 28.23 18.08
CA LEU A 739 15.07 27.36 17.24
C LEU A 739 13.58 27.41 17.61
N LYS A 740 13.25 27.38 18.91
CA LYS A 740 11.87 27.53 19.39
C LYS A 740 11.27 28.87 18.97
N LEU A 741 12.04 29.95 19.03
CA LEU A 741 11.58 31.29 18.64
C LEU A 741 11.32 31.37 17.12
N ALA A 742 12.23 30.83 16.30
CA ALA A 742 12.06 30.77 14.85
C ALA A 742 10.86 29.90 14.41
N LEU A 743 10.61 28.77 15.07
CA LEU A 743 9.46 27.91 14.82
C LEU A 743 8.13 28.53 15.28
N THR A 744 8.16 29.34 16.34
CA THR A 744 6.99 30.08 16.82
C THR A 744 6.62 31.22 15.88
N GLU A 745 7.62 31.93 15.33
CA GLU A 745 7.40 32.95 14.29
C GLU A 745 6.74 32.34 13.04
N MET A 746 7.21 31.17 12.59
CA MET A 746 6.63 30.46 11.43
C MET A 746 5.19 29.99 11.64
N THR A 747 4.80 29.69 12.88
CA THR A 747 3.46 29.17 13.20
C THR A 747 2.46 30.27 13.58
N SER A 748 2.91 31.52 13.66
CA SER A 748 2.08 32.70 13.97
C SER A 748 1.27 33.19 12.75
N ASP A 749 0.00 33.57 12.97
CA ASP A 749 -0.97 33.89 11.90
C ASP A 749 -0.62 35.14 11.05
N GLN A 750 0.37 35.94 11.44
CA GLN A 750 0.85 37.08 10.65
C GLN A 750 1.85 36.67 9.54
N ALA A 751 2.62 35.60 9.74
CA ALA A 751 3.62 35.13 8.76
C ALA A 751 2.98 34.32 7.61
N THR A 752 1.89 33.60 7.89
CA THR A 752 1.13 32.83 6.89
C THR A 752 0.48 33.70 5.82
N HIS A 753 0.14 34.95 6.14
CA HIS A 753 -0.38 35.92 5.16
C HIS A 753 0.72 36.48 4.23
N SER A 754 1.95 36.66 4.74
CA SER A 754 3.11 37.12 3.95
C SER A 754 3.68 36.01 3.06
N LEU A 755 3.66 34.75 3.53
CA LEU A 755 4.14 33.59 2.78
C LEU A 755 3.23 33.21 1.61
N LYS A 756 1.92 33.42 1.72
CA LYS A 756 1.00 33.30 0.57
C LYS A 756 1.23 34.38 -0.51
N GLY A 757 1.78 35.54 -0.13
CA GLY A 757 2.14 36.60 -1.07
C GLY A 757 3.46 36.32 -1.79
N ALA A 758 4.48 35.84 -1.08
CA ALA A 758 5.81 35.58 -1.65
C ALA A 758 5.92 34.28 -2.48
N LEU A 759 4.92 33.39 -2.41
CA LEU A 759 4.79 32.21 -3.29
C LEU A 759 3.92 32.49 -4.54
N ALA A 760 3.36 33.69 -4.65
CA ALA A 760 2.55 34.13 -5.79
C ALA A 760 3.31 35.05 -6.77
N ASP A 761 4.51 35.50 -6.39
CA ASP A 761 5.51 36.15 -7.26
C ASP A 761 6.64 35.15 -7.57
#